data_AF-A0A950V518-F1
#
_entry.id   AF-A0A950V518-F1
#
_cell.length_a   1.000
_cell.length_b   1.000
_cell.length_c   1.000
_cell.angle_alpha   90.00
_cell.angle_beta   90.00
_cell.angle_gamma   90.00
#
_symmetry.space_group_name_H-M   'P 1'
#
loop_
_entity.id
_entity.type
_entity.pdbx_description
1 polymer ?
#
loop_
_entity_poly.entity_id
_entity_poly.type
_entity_poly.pdbx_seq_one_letter_code
_entity_poly.pdbx_strand_id
1 'polypeptide(L)'
;MSDVKRRSLLRVIALEITEDGAVLRKNMAVDRESQLENTLLKADYPDVRVATIDIPQAPLDEYQQAMVEHSLGKKIEYEGIEYRLVGASASAKSGKYYAVDAAHANRIAKRFRYWPEAAVTYFGILVSPCRVCVEFPNARVFVVKDHDLGTNDCRGWIRRSLFERLGVPSGHFYQFRMSFDGAQAKGSFKVMEDDVADALSADIVVPRSSCKPEYGKTECSRACPVSTGRIAGQYSTGRVVIGIRELSRNLEFSSSYTLVEHAPLQSIETEIKPVALAAVNQVRDAVRNNDFGELFKLIGVSDEVELLRSGETLPDTEHTSAEHTVVEALLKADATGYWVRHPFVNNHLQRMMAKWAFKLCTAGGFKLPAFALADDGYLVLHDGRIYCGSDWMPEWTAIADVDSDRMLVVRYPIRTKGDLLPVRRLDEVKALDLVMRALARQHCRMDSSSVLQAIVRNQLKLEGTCTIHAETAKKNGGDYDFDWICLVEGNRFPLFVEDRVRYTPPGENTKNKQSKKESPWWNLPQVAYSAKGNAIGAITDLKTSCLAAGRPDLADLCAIELQKALDQLKWGVEPNREIIGQIRQEVGTASWLKLKRLKRVSELPMQIPTASTDRIGSLYNFIRKEIDDFFSDVRPLEDFRGAICGGTYDRDMRAEVGLIARMYAVNVGLLMEKRAGYEDAAAAAQHELEEFPMAEARASNEGAKRRRELLRRRNQAVAALHFHDEQSGRELRNLTNIIRKWAERKHARELDWLTAIWDYCSKSRRPDASRPASSGSLPFYAFPQLVVDQVVERTGGRPITVALPKLVDGEVRIDEAGNVYLLEEVPDGAGFTMLRETLVLQVPGDGRVLSDNGRSHQIPSFAVCAGAAQIRGGKLTFPNTQQRPGVPKPNTNE
;
A
#
# COMPACT_ATOMS: atom_id res chain seq x y z
N MET A 1 11.48 20.36 -44.75
CA MET A 1 12.31 19.18 -45.06
C MET A 1 13.41 19.17 -44.02
N SER A 2 13.65 18.18 -43.16
CA SER A 2 13.15 16.82 -42.91
C SER A 2 13.65 16.47 -41.50
N ASP A 3 13.09 15.44 -40.85
CA ASP A 3 13.48 14.90 -39.52
C ASP A 3 12.95 15.58 -38.26
N VAL A 4 11.61 15.70 -38.14
CA VAL A 4 10.99 15.67 -36.80
C VAL A 4 10.88 14.20 -36.37
N LYS A 5 11.94 13.72 -35.70
CA LYS A 5 11.94 12.41 -35.03
C LYS A 5 10.80 12.35 -34.02
N ARG A 6 9.76 11.57 -34.34
CA ARG A 6 8.83 10.96 -33.38
C ARG A 6 9.65 10.30 -32.27
N ARG A 7 9.66 10.84 -31.04
CA ARG A 7 10.18 10.18 -29.85
C ARG A 7 9.01 9.87 -28.91
N SER A 8 8.76 8.58 -28.69
CA SER A 8 7.68 8.05 -27.84
C SER A 8 7.76 8.56 -26.40
N LEU A 9 6.59 8.92 -25.84
CA LEU A 9 6.39 9.70 -24.61
C LEU A 9 5.71 8.90 -23.46
N LEU A 10 5.71 7.56 -23.50
CA LEU A 10 5.50 6.76 -22.29
C LEU A 10 6.86 6.42 -21.68
N ARG A 11 7.19 7.03 -20.53
CA ARG A 11 8.42 6.72 -19.80
C ARG A 11 8.36 5.37 -19.09
N VAL A 12 7.16 4.88 -18.78
CA VAL A 12 6.95 3.59 -18.12
C VAL A 12 5.92 2.79 -18.90
N ILE A 13 6.26 1.55 -19.29
CA ILE A 13 5.33 0.55 -19.83
C ILE A 13 5.14 -0.57 -18.82
N ALA A 14 4.01 -1.27 -18.88
CA ALA A 14 3.79 -2.47 -18.07
C ALA A 14 3.77 -3.72 -18.95
N LEU A 15 4.56 -4.70 -18.56
CA LEU A 15 4.70 -5.99 -19.20
C LEU A 15 4.40 -7.08 -18.18
N GLU A 16 3.99 -8.23 -18.67
CA GLU A 16 3.90 -9.45 -17.87
C GLU A 16 4.57 -10.61 -18.61
N ILE A 17 5.16 -11.52 -17.84
CA ILE A 17 5.72 -12.77 -18.33
C ILE A 17 4.77 -13.88 -17.87
N THR A 18 4.33 -14.71 -18.80
CA THR A 18 3.46 -15.87 -18.52
C THR A 18 4.28 -17.07 -18.05
N GLU A 19 3.62 -18.14 -17.61
CA GLU A 19 4.29 -19.37 -17.14
C GLU A 19 5.09 -20.10 -18.23
N ASP A 20 4.73 -19.91 -19.50
CA ASP A 20 5.47 -20.38 -20.68
C ASP A 20 6.55 -19.39 -21.15
N GLY A 21 6.73 -18.27 -20.44
CA GLY A 21 7.75 -17.26 -20.76
C GLY A 21 7.36 -16.29 -21.88
N ALA A 22 6.09 -16.25 -22.30
CA ALA A 22 5.64 -15.25 -23.26
C ALA A 22 5.57 -13.87 -22.58
N VAL A 23 6.06 -12.84 -23.28
CA VAL A 23 5.99 -11.45 -22.82
C VAL A 23 4.74 -10.81 -23.40
N LEU A 24 3.81 -10.41 -22.54
CA LEU A 24 2.56 -9.77 -22.92
C LEU A 24 2.53 -8.33 -22.40
N ARG A 25 1.79 -7.47 -23.10
CA ARG A 25 1.52 -6.11 -22.62
C ARG A 25 0.49 -6.18 -21.51
N LYS A 26 0.79 -5.51 -20.40
CA LYS A 26 -0.13 -5.35 -19.28
C LYS A 26 -0.77 -3.96 -19.30
N ASN A 27 -2.04 -3.90 -18.92
CA ASN A 27 -2.71 -2.63 -18.66
C ASN A 27 -2.17 -2.01 -17.35
N MET A 28 -1.53 -0.84 -17.48
CA MET A 28 -0.93 -0.09 -16.38
C MET A 28 -1.94 0.87 -15.77
N ALA A 29 -1.92 1.04 -14.44
CA ALA A 29 -2.62 2.16 -13.80
C ALA A 29 -1.93 3.47 -14.21
N VAL A 30 -2.69 4.48 -14.63
CA VAL A 30 -2.14 5.79 -15.03
C VAL A 30 -2.25 6.73 -13.83
N ASP A 31 -1.52 6.41 -12.78
CA ASP A 31 -1.34 7.28 -11.62
C ASP A 31 0.12 7.74 -11.52
N ARG A 32 0.36 8.84 -10.78
CA ARG A 32 1.69 9.46 -10.63
C ARG A 32 2.75 8.47 -10.15
N GLU A 33 2.37 7.52 -9.28
CA GLU A 33 3.29 6.50 -8.75
C GLU A 33 3.72 5.53 -9.85
N SER A 34 2.78 5.07 -10.67
CA SER A 34 3.02 4.17 -11.81
C SER A 34 3.82 4.84 -12.92
N GLN A 35 3.86 6.17 -12.98
CA GLN A 35 4.68 6.96 -13.91
C GLN A 35 6.07 7.33 -13.37
N LEU A 36 6.43 6.89 -12.16
CA LEU A 36 7.72 7.20 -11.51
C LEU A 36 7.99 8.72 -11.41
N GLU A 37 6.95 9.50 -11.17
CA GLU A 37 7.10 10.94 -10.92
C GLU A 37 7.73 11.21 -9.56
N ASN A 38 8.46 12.32 -9.45
CA ASN A 38 9.19 12.71 -8.23
C ASN A 38 10.09 11.61 -7.67
N THR A 39 10.74 10.85 -8.56
CA THR A 39 11.70 9.80 -8.22
C THR A 39 13.13 10.24 -8.51
N LEU A 40 14.10 9.63 -7.84
CA LEU A 40 15.52 9.83 -8.12
C LEU A 40 15.90 9.32 -9.51
N LEU A 41 15.26 8.24 -9.98
CA LEU A 41 15.46 7.71 -11.32
C LEU A 41 15.14 8.77 -12.38
N LYS A 42 13.98 9.44 -12.25
CA LYS A 42 13.56 10.52 -13.15
C LYS A 42 14.52 11.71 -13.12
N ALA A 43 15.01 12.07 -11.93
CA ALA A 43 15.93 13.19 -11.78
C ALA A 43 17.33 12.88 -12.33
N ASP A 44 17.85 11.67 -12.10
CA ASP A 44 19.19 11.29 -12.56
C ASP A 44 19.25 10.91 -14.04
N TYR A 45 18.14 10.39 -14.59
CA TYR A 45 18.04 9.95 -15.97
C TYR A 45 16.73 10.46 -16.60
N PRO A 46 16.63 11.75 -16.93
CA PRO A 46 15.39 12.36 -17.41
C PRO A 46 14.84 11.74 -18.71
N ASP A 47 15.68 11.09 -19.50
CA ASP A 47 15.39 10.47 -20.78
C ASP A 47 15.26 8.93 -20.72
N VAL A 48 15.33 8.33 -19.53
CA VAL A 48 15.18 6.88 -19.35
C VAL A 48 13.79 6.40 -19.74
N ARG A 49 13.73 5.24 -20.41
CA ARG A 49 12.50 4.48 -20.62
C ARG A 49 12.52 3.24 -19.74
N VAL A 50 11.40 2.96 -19.10
CA VAL A 50 11.25 1.95 -18.06
C VAL A 50 10.13 0.99 -18.45
N ALA A 51 10.28 -0.28 -18.11
CA ALA A 51 9.22 -1.27 -18.15
C ALA A 51 9.07 -1.90 -16.76
N THR A 52 7.87 -1.88 -16.18
CA THR A 52 7.55 -2.73 -15.03
C THR A 52 7.18 -4.11 -15.54
N ILE A 53 7.79 -5.15 -14.99
CA ILE A 53 7.59 -6.55 -15.41
C ILE A 53 6.96 -7.31 -14.26
N ASP A 54 5.77 -7.86 -14.47
CA ASP A 54 5.13 -8.78 -13.54
C ASP A 54 5.36 -10.23 -13.99
N ILE A 55 5.73 -11.11 -13.07
CA ILE A 55 5.84 -12.56 -13.34
C ILE A 55 4.70 -13.33 -12.64
N PRO A 56 4.41 -14.58 -13.04
CA PRO A 56 3.31 -15.34 -12.46
C PRO A 56 3.53 -15.48 -10.96
N GLN A 57 2.48 -15.34 -10.13
CA GLN A 57 2.63 -15.46 -8.67
C GLN A 57 2.51 -16.90 -8.16
N ALA A 58 1.88 -17.77 -8.95
CA ALA A 58 1.70 -19.17 -8.61
C ALA A 58 3.07 -19.90 -8.48
N PRO A 59 3.13 -20.99 -7.70
CA PRO A 59 4.25 -21.93 -7.74
C PRO A 59 4.38 -22.53 -9.14
N LEU A 60 5.53 -22.31 -9.77
CA LEU A 60 5.89 -22.87 -11.08
C LEU A 60 6.62 -24.20 -10.88
N ASP A 61 6.53 -25.10 -11.86
CA ASP A 61 7.47 -26.22 -11.95
C ASP A 61 8.85 -25.77 -12.47
N GLU A 62 9.82 -26.69 -12.49
CA GLU A 62 11.20 -26.40 -12.89
C GLU A 62 11.30 -25.88 -14.34
N TYR A 63 10.48 -26.40 -15.25
CA TYR A 63 10.46 -25.98 -16.65
C TYR A 63 9.87 -24.58 -16.80
N GLN A 64 8.71 -24.34 -16.21
CA GLN A 64 8.04 -23.03 -16.19
C GLN A 64 8.91 -21.96 -15.52
N GLN A 65 9.57 -22.31 -14.41
CA GLN A 65 10.54 -21.44 -13.75
C GLN A 65 11.68 -21.07 -14.70
N ALA A 66 12.29 -22.06 -15.36
CA ALA A 66 13.37 -21.81 -16.32
C ALA A 66 12.91 -20.91 -17.47
N MET A 67 11.67 -21.07 -17.96
CA MET A 67 11.10 -20.22 -19.01
C MET A 67 10.92 -18.77 -18.56
N VAL A 68 10.43 -18.54 -17.35
CA VAL A 68 10.29 -17.20 -16.77
C VAL A 68 11.66 -16.56 -16.54
N GLU A 69 12.61 -17.27 -15.92
CA GLU A 69 13.97 -16.78 -15.68
C GLU A 69 14.69 -16.45 -16.99
N HIS A 70 14.56 -17.31 -17.99
CA HIS A 70 15.13 -17.09 -19.32
C HIS A 70 14.54 -15.83 -19.97
N SER A 71 13.23 -15.61 -19.82
CA SER A 71 12.55 -14.43 -20.39
C SER A 71 12.93 -13.14 -19.67
N LEU A 72 13.12 -13.18 -18.35
CA LEU A 72 13.69 -12.08 -17.56
C LEU A 72 15.13 -11.74 -17.95
N GLY A 73 15.92 -12.75 -18.35
CA GLY A 73 17.30 -12.59 -18.80
C GLY A 73 17.45 -12.14 -20.25
N LYS A 74 16.40 -12.27 -21.06
CA LYS A 74 16.39 -11.84 -22.45
C LYS A 74 16.33 -10.33 -22.58
N LYS A 75 16.80 -9.86 -23.73
CA LYS A 75 16.47 -8.53 -24.24
C LYS A 75 15.00 -8.53 -24.65
N ILE A 76 14.20 -7.70 -24.00
CA ILE A 76 12.77 -7.60 -24.29
C ILE A 76 12.59 -6.47 -25.29
N GLU A 77 12.25 -6.80 -26.53
CA GLU A 77 11.91 -5.81 -27.55
C GLU A 77 10.43 -5.46 -27.48
N TYR A 78 10.13 -4.18 -27.28
CA TYR A 78 8.76 -3.68 -27.27
C TYR A 78 8.70 -2.31 -27.94
N GLU A 79 7.82 -2.16 -28.95
CA GLU A 79 7.67 -0.92 -29.74
C GLU A 79 9.02 -0.37 -30.28
N GLY A 80 9.92 -1.27 -30.69
CA GLY A 80 11.25 -0.93 -31.22
C GLY A 80 12.27 -0.48 -30.17
N ILE A 81 12.00 -0.71 -28.88
CA ILE A 81 12.89 -0.38 -27.77
C ILE A 81 13.35 -1.67 -27.10
N GLU A 82 14.66 -1.82 -26.93
CA GLU A 82 15.26 -2.93 -26.19
C GLU A 82 15.29 -2.62 -24.69
N TYR A 83 14.51 -3.35 -23.90
CA TYR A 83 14.48 -3.28 -22.44
C TYR A 83 15.32 -4.39 -21.80
N ARG A 84 16.00 -4.06 -20.70
CA ARG A 84 16.82 -4.99 -19.90
C ARG A 84 16.50 -4.85 -18.42
N LEU A 85 16.37 -5.99 -17.74
CA LEU A 85 16.17 -6.06 -16.29
C LEU A 85 17.31 -5.34 -15.54
N VAL A 86 16.95 -4.50 -14.57
CA VAL A 86 17.92 -3.74 -13.76
C VAL A 86 17.71 -3.84 -12.26
N GLY A 87 16.54 -4.28 -11.77
CA GLY A 87 16.33 -4.42 -10.34
C GLY A 87 14.86 -4.53 -9.95
N ALA A 88 14.60 -4.34 -8.66
CA ALA A 88 13.28 -4.45 -8.06
C ALA A 88 13.10 -3.49 -6.87
N SER A 89 11.87 -3.38 -6.37
CA SER A 89 11.60 -2.71 -5.08
C SER A 89 11.06 -3.74 -4.09
N ALA A 90 10.44 -3.29 -2.99
CA ALA A 90 9.71 -4.17 -2.07
C ALA A 90 8.63 -5.02 -2.78
N SER A 91 8.19 -4.60 -3.98
CA SER A 91 7.28 -5.34 -4.85
C SER A 91 7.87 -6.62 -5.46
N ALA A 92 9.17 -6.88 -5.32
CA ALA A 92 9.78 -8.14 -5.75
C ALA A 92 9.09 -9.36 -5.13
N LYS A 93 8.63 -9.25 -3.88
CA LYS A 93 7.86 -10.29 -3.18
C LYS A 93 6.55 -10.64 -3.89
N SER A 94 5.99 -9.67 -4.60
CA SER A 94 4.80 -9.77 -5.45
C SER A 94 5.18 -9.99 -6.93
N GLY A 95 6.41 -10.43 -7.20
CA GLY A 95 6.96 -10.69 -8.53
C GLY A 95 6.91 -9.50 -9.50
N LYS A 96 7.09 -8.27 -9.01
CA LYS A 96 7.18 -7.08 -9.85
C LYS A 96 8.59 -6.52 -9.88
N TYR A 97 9.11 -6.29 -11.09
CA TYR A 97 10.49 -5.88 -11.36
C TYR A 97 10.55 -4.70 -12.33
N TYR A 98 11.74 -4.15 -12.52
CA TYR A 98 11.99 -3.03 -13.41
C TYR A 98 13.05 -3.38 -14.45
N ALA A 99 12.72 -3.13 -15.70
CA ALA A 99 13.64 -3.08 -16.81
C ALA A 99 13.75 -1.65 -17.35
N VAL A 100 14.87 -1.30 -17.97
CA VAL A 100 15.07 0.00 -18.63
C VAL A 100 15.63 -0.20 -20.03
N ASP A 101 15.58 0.85 -20.84
CA ASP A 101 16.20 0.81 -22.17
C ASP A 101 17.70 0.50 -22.10
N ALA A 102 18.20 -0.13 -23.16
CA ALA A 102 19.58 -0.61 -23.24
C ALA A 102 20.63 0.49 -23.06
N ALA A 103 20.34 1.77 -23.38
CA ALA A 103 21.28 2.86 -23.23
C ALA A 103 21.54 3.21 -21.75
N HIS A 104 20.55 2.98 -20.89
CA HIS A 104 20.61 3.26 -19.45
C HIS A 104 20.98 2.05 -18.60
N ALA A 105 20.69 0.83 -19.07
CA ALA A 105 20.87 -0.41 -18.31
C ALA A 105 22.28 -0.55 -17.69
N ASN A 106 23.34 -0.29 -18.47
CA ASN A 106 24.72 -0.38 -17.98
C ASN A 106 25.08 0.68 -16.93
N ARG A 107 24.54 1.90 -17.06
CA ARG A 107 24.78 3.00 -16.10
C ARG A 107 24.15 2.67 -14.75
N ILE A 108 22.92 2.15 -14.78
CA ILE A 108 22.20 1.68 -13.59
C ILE A 108 22.94 0.49 -12.98
N ALA A 109 23.32 -0.52 -13.76
CA ALA A 109 24.06 -1.67 -13.25
C ALA A 109 25.36 -1.26 -12.54
N LYS A 110 26.14 -0.33 -13.12
CA LYS A 110 27.37 0.21 -12.52
C LYS A 110 27.12 0.89 -11.17
N ARG A 111 26.01 1.61 -11.01
CA ARG A 111 25.59 2.24 -9.74
C ARG A 111 25.31 1.20 -8.65
N PHE A 112 24.82 0.02 -9.00
CA PHE A 112 24.72 -1.13 -8.08
C PHE A 112 25.97 -2.02 -8.09
N ARG A 113 27.09 -1.55 -8.65
CA ARG A 113 28.36 -2.30 -8.75
C ARG A 113 28.24 -3.66 -9.44
N TYR A 114 27.28 -3.81 -10.35
CA TYR A 114 26.98 -5.09 -11.00
C TYR A 114 26.61 -6.21 -10.00
N TRP A 115 26.03 -5.84 -8.85
CA TRP A 115 25.62 -6.76 -7.79
C TRP A 115 24.09 -6.97 -7.81
N PRO A 116 23.59 -8.13 -8.28
CA PRO A 116 22.16 -8.41 -8.40
C PRO A 116 21.36 -8.30 -7.11
N GLU A 117 21.85 -8.86 -6.01
CA GLU A 117 21.11 -8.83 -4.74
C GLU A 117 20.94 -7.39 -4.23
N ALA A 118 21.95 -6.53 -4.43
CA ALA A 118 21.82 -5.10 -4.15
C ALA A 118 20.84 -4.40 -5.09
N ALA A 119 20.85 -4.72 -6.38
CA ALA A 119 19.91 -4.15 -7.34
C ALA A 119 18.47 -4.54 -7.03
N VAL A 120 18.19 -5.80 -6.70
CA VAL A 120 16.84 -6.26 -6.32
C VAL A 120 16.41 -5.68 -4.97
N THR A 121 17.33 -5.52 -4.02
CA THR A 121 17.00 -5.01 -2.67
C THR A 121 16.85 -3.48 -2.62
N TYR A 122 17.71 -2.75 -3.33
CA TYR A 122 17.89 -1.31 -3.16
C TYR A 122 17.49 -0.46 -4.35
N PHE A 123 17.09 -1.05 -5.50
CA PHE A 123 16.61 -0.25 -6.63
C PHE A 123 15.35 0.56 -6.30
N GLY A 124 14.60 0.13 -5.27
CA GLY A 124 13.57 0.95 -4.62
C GLY A 124 14.01 2.37 -4.22
N ILE A 125 15.30 2.62 -3.95
CA ILE A 125 15.82 3.98 -3.67
C ILE A 125 15.61 4.91 -4.86
N LEU A 126 15.75 4.39 -6.08
CA LEU A 126 15.63 5.17 -7.31
C LEU A 126 14.18 5.37 -7.74
N VAL A 127 13.32 4.38 -7.52
CA VAL A 127 11.93 4.38 -8.03
C VAL A 127 10.86 4.75 -7.00
N SER A 128 11.23 4.94 -5.73
CA SER A 128 10.25 5.37 -4.71
C SER A 128 9.81 6.81 -4.98
N PRO A 129 8.49 7.08 -5.10
CA PRO A 129 8.00 8.45 -5.25
C PRO A 129 8.27 9.24 -3.97
N CYS A 130 8.84 10.43 -4.11
CA CYS A 130 9.10 11.35 -3.02
C CYS A 130 8.05 12.47 -3.00
N ARG A 131 7.74 13.01 -1.81
CA ARG A 131 6.87 14.18 -1.64
C ARG A 131 7.46 15.39 -2.36
N VAL A 132 8.77 15.57 -2.20
CA VAL A 132 9.58 16.54 -2.94
C VAL A 132 10.86 15.86 -3.43
N CYS A 133 11.36 16.28 -4.59
CA CYS A 133 12.63 15.84 -5.16
C CYS A 133 13.35 17.05 -5.75
N VAL A 134 14.48 17.45 -5.16
CA VAL A 134 15.22 18.68 -5.50
C VAL A 134 16.65 18.34 -5.89
N GLU A 135 17.13 19.01 -6.94
CA GLU A 135 18.52 18.94 -7.38
C GLU A 135 19.33 20.13 -6.83
N PHE A 136 20.52 19.81 -6.33
CA PHE A 136 21.55 20.75 -5.91
C PHE A 136 22.78 20.54 -6.80
N PRO A 137 23.06 21.46 -7.75
CA PRO A 137 24.14 21.28 -8.73
C PRO A 137 25.55 21.21 -8.12
N ASN A 138 25.75 21.86 -6.98
CA ASN A 138 27.03 21.91 -6.28
C ASN A 138 26.80 21.85 -4.76
N ALA A 139 26.75 20.64 -4.22
CA ALA A 139 26.64 20.38 -2.79
C ALA A 139 27.78 19.46 -2.32
N ARG A 140 28.17 19.61 -1.06
CA ARG A 140 29.25 18.87 -0.41
C ARG A 140 28.68 17.76 0.46
N VAL A 141 28.96 16.51 0.11
CA VAL A 141 28.53 15.33 0.85
C VAL A 141 29.71 14.73 1.61
N PHE A 142 29.54 14.53 2.91
CA PHE A 142 30.52 13.88 3.76
C PHE A 142 29.98 12.55 4.31
N VAL A 143 30.57 11.44 3.87
CA VAL A 143 30.22 10.11 4.34
C VAL A 143 31.16 9.70 5.47
N VAL A 144 30.61 9.50 6.68
CA VAL A 144 31.36 9.22 7.91
C VAL A 144 31.03 7.84 8.48
N LYS A 145 31.82 7.34 9.44
CA LYS A 145 31.44 6.13 10.16
C LYS A 145 30.18 6.41 10.99
N ASP A 146 29.40 5.37 11.26
CA ASP A 146 28.30 5.47 12.22
C ASP A 146 28.85 6.00 13.55
N HIS A 147 28.08 6.84 14.26
CA HIS A 147 28.47 7.59 15.47
C HIS A 147 29.36 8.84 15.27
N ASP A 148 30.12 8.93 14.19
CA ASP A 148 30.92 10.15 13.92
C ASP A 148 30.00 11.34 13.64
N LEU A 149 30.39 12.54 14.08
CA LEU A 149 29.59 13.77 13.97
C LEU A 149 28.18 13.61 14.55
N GLY A 150 28.07 12.78 15.59
CA GLY A 150 26.80 12.39 16.17
C GLY A 150 25.86 11.91 15.10
N THR A 151 26.30 11.04 14.17
CA THR A 151 25.48 10.21 13.25
C THR A 151 25.08 8.89 13.93
N ASN A 152 24.19 8.09 13.33
CA ASN A 152 23.81 6.77 13.84
C ASN A 152 23.37 5.86 12.67
N ASP A 153 22.98 4.60 12.90
CA ASP A 153 22.61 3.65 11.83
C ASP A 153 21.53 4.22 10.90
N CYS A 154 21.94 4.59 9.67
CA CYS A 154 21.14 5.23 8.64
C CYS A 154 20.63 6.66 8.95
N ARG A 155 21.10 7.33 10.00
CA ARG A 155 20.70 8.70 10.35
C ARG A 155 21.84 9.71 10.19
N GLY A 156 21.59 10.73 9.36
CA GLY A 156 22.53 11.80 9.01
C GLY A 156 22.04 13.22 9.30
N TRP A 157 22.72 14.21 8.70
CA TRP A 157 22.46 15.65 8.81
C TRP A 157 22.31 16.31 7.45
N ILE A 158 21.43 17.30 7.36
CA ILE A 158 21.31 18.23 6.22
C ILE A 158 21.44 19.67 6.71
N ARG A 159 22.19 20.50 5.98
CA ARG A 159 22.34 21.93 6.25
C ARG A 159 20.99 22.66 6.15
N ARG A 160 20.71 23.58 7.08
CA ARG A 160 19.48 24.38 7.15
C ARG A 160 19.12 25.08 5.83
N SER A 161 20.04 25.83 5.24
CA SER A 161 19.78 26.53 3.97
C SER A 161 19.46 25.61 2.78
N LEU A 162 19.99 24.38 2.75
CA LEU A 162 19.58 23.38 1.76
C LEU A 162 18.21 22.78 2.09
N PHE A 163 17.96 22.52 3.37
CA PHE A 163 16.69 22.00 3.86
C PHE A 163 15.53 22.95 3.55
N GLU A 164 15.68 24.25 3.76
CA GLU A 164 14.64 25.26 3.48
C GLU A 164 14.21 25.24 2.00
N ARG A 165 15.13 24.95 1.09
CA ARG A 165 14.83 24.81 -0.35
C ARG A 165 14.01 23.57 -0.71
N LEU A 166 13.88 22.60 0.20
CA LEU A 166 13.00 21.45 0.02
C LEU A 166 11.53 21.82 0.24
N GLY A 167 11.23 22.95 0.88
CA GLY A 167 9.86 23.42 1.09
C GLY A 167 9.00 22.51 1.98
N VAL A 168 9.62 21.74 2.88
CA VAL A 168 8.92 20.87 3.84
C VAL A 168 8.90 21.49 5.24
N PRO A 169 7.91 21.19 6.10
CA PRO A 169 7.81 21.77 7.44
C PRO A 169 9.05 21.47 8.30
N SER A 170 9.50 22.45 9.10
CA SER A 170 10.62 22.32 10.06
C SER A 170 10.20 21.59 11.35
N GLY A 171 11.16 21.08 12.12
CA GLY A 171 10.89 20.49 13.45
C GLY A 171 10.48 19.01 13.42
N HIS A 172 10.59 18.36 12.26
CA HIS A 172 10.29 16.95 12.06
C HIS A 172 11.58 16.14 11.85
N PHE A 173 11.43 14.83 11.81
CA PHE A 173 12.41 13.88 11.32
C PHE A 173 12.05 13.50 9.87
N TYR A 174 13.05 13.38 8.99
CA TYR A 174 12.78 13.29 7.54
C TYR A 174 13.38 12.02 6.93
N GLN A 175 12.55 11.17 6.33
CA GLN A 175 13.04 10.06 5.53
C GLN A 175 13.53 10.55 4.17
N PHE A 176 14.79 10.29 3.84
CA PHE A 176 15.38 10.72 2.58
C PHE A 176 15.71 9.56 1.63
N ARG A 177 15.76 9.90 0.35
CA ARG A 177 16.46 9.20 -0.72
C ARG A 177 17.42 10.20 -1.35
N MET A 178 18.67 9.81 -1.58
CA MET A 178 19.67 10.73 -2.13
C MET A 178 20.50 10.05 -3.22
N SER A 179 20.82 10.77 -4.29
CA SER A 179 21.84 10.39 -5.28
C SER A 179 22.98 11.42 -5.29
N PHE A 180 24.21 10.95 -5.40
CA PHE A 180 25.42 11.80 -5.44
C PHE A 180 26.60 10.99 -5.97
N ASP A 181 27.49 11.60 -6.77
CA ASP A 181 28.75 10.97 -7.23
C ASP A 181 28.61 9.55 -7.80
N GLY A 182 27.53 9.30 -8.55
CA GLY A 182 27.19 7.97 -9.07
C GLY A 182 26.70 6.95 -8.03
N ALA A 183 26.74 7.28 -6.74
CA ALA A 183 26.24 6.52 -5.61
C ALA A 183 24.83 6.96 -5.19
N GLN A 184 24.30 6.26 -4.18
CA GLN A 184 22.98 6.52 -3.63
C GLN A 184 22.91 6.18 -2.14
N ALA A 185 22.04 6.89 -1.44
CA ALA A 185 21.82 6.71 -0.01
C ALA A 185 20.33 6.73 0.32
N LYS A 186 19.99 6.05 1.41
CA LYS A 186 18.69 6.13 2.06
C LYS A 186 18.87 6.20 3.57
N GLY A 187 17.93 6.81 4.24
CA GLY A 187 17.98 6.94 5.69
C GLY A 187 17.07 8.06 6.16
N SER A 188 17.47 8.66 7.28
CA SER A 188 16.77 9.79 7.86
C SER A 188 17.69 10.97 8.14
N PHE A 189 17.15 12.19 8.08
CA PHE A 189 17.87 13.42 8.41
C PHE A 189 17.33 14.09 9.66
N LYS A 190 18.25 14.67 10.42
CA LYS A 190 18.02 15.87 11.24
C LYS A 190 18.65 17.08 10.54
N VAL A 191 18.22 18.28 10.91
CA VAL A 191 18.75 19.52 10.34
C VAL A 191 19.91 20.02 11.21
N MET A 192 21.05 20.33 10.60
CA MET A 192 22.16 21.04 11.23
C MET A 192 22.16 22.51 10.80
N GLU A 193 22.63 23.38 11.69
CA GLU A 193 22.75 24.81 11.41
C GLU A 193 23.80 25.10 10.33
N ASP A 194 23.65 26.25 9.65
CA ASP A 194 24.54 26.65 8.56
C ASP A 194 25.98 26.87 9.01
N ASP A 195 26.19 27.36 10.24
CA ASP A 195 27.50 27.59 10.84
C ASP A 195 28.25 26.28 11.12
N VAL A 196 27.55 25.24 11.57
CA VAL A 196 28.08 23.87 11.69
C VAL A 196 28.51 23.37 10.31
N ALA A 197 27.65 23.53 9.30
CA ALA A 197 27.93 23.10 7.94
C ALA A 197 29.17 23.78 7.35
N ASP A 198 29.34 25.07 7.61
CA ASP A 198 30.51 25.85 7.19
C ASP A 198 31.79 25.40 7.90
N ALA A 199 31.72 25.20 9.22
CA ALA A 199 32.83 24.69 10.02
C ALA A 199 33.25 23.26 9.61
N LEU A 200 32.31 22.41 9.18
CA LEU A 200 32.59 21.08 8.62
C LEU A 200 33.06 21.13 7.16
N SER A 201 32.82 22.25 6.49
CA SER A 201 32.87 22.34 5.03
C SER A 201 32.09 21.22 4.34
N ALA A 202 30.88 20.93 4.84
CA ALA A 202 30.00 19.90 4.33
C ALA A 202 28.54 20.36 4.44
N ASP A 203 27.75 20.20 3.38
CA ASP A 203 26.34 20.60 3.37
C ASP A 203 25.42 19.44 3.77
N ILE A 204 25.89 18.21 3.61
CA ILE A 204 25.17 16.99 3.97
C ILE A 204 26.17 16.01 4.60
N VAL A 205 25.81 15.45 5.75
CA VAL A 205 26.59 14.39 6.42
C VAL A 205 25.74 13.14 6.45
N VAL A 206 26.25 12.02 5.93
CA VAL A 206 25.55 10.73 6.00
C VAL A 206 26.47 9.65 6.57
N PRO A 207 25.94 8.73 7.37
CA PRO A 207 26.72 7.59 7.83
C PRO A 207 26.92 6.56 6.71
N ARG A 208 27.96 5.74 6.80
CA ARG A 208 28.22 4.64 5.83
C ARG A 208 27.02 3.70 5.71
N SER A 209 26.34 3.46 6.83
CA SER A 209 25.11 2.67 6.88
C SER A 209 24.02 3.20 5.94
N SER A 210 23.94 4.49 5.63
CA SER A 210 22.96 5.03 4.67
C SER A 210 23.25 4.68 3.19
N CYS A 211 24.50 4.42 2.81
CA CYS A 211 24.89 4.20 1.42
C CYS A 211 24.61 2.75 0.98
N LYS A 212 23.79 2.56 -0.08
CA LYS A 212 23.37 1.22 -0.54
C LYS A 212 23.56 1.07 -2.06
N PRO A 213 24.53 0.30 -2.57
CA PRO A 213 25.61 -0.37 -1.84
C PRO A 213 26.60 0.62 -1.21
N GLU A 214 27.57 0.10 -0.44
CA GLU A 214 28.57 0.91 0.25
C GLU A 214 29.32 1.83 -0.72
N TYR A 215 29.57 3.07 -0.28
CA TYR A 215 30.25 4.08 -1.08
C TYR A 215 31.74 3.76 -1.16
N GLY A 216 32.25 3.60 -2.39
CA GLY A 216 33.58 3.03 -2.64
C GLY A 216 34.73 4.03 -2.75
N LYS A 217 34.55 5.28 -2.32
CA LYS A 217 35.58 6.33 -2.46
C LYS A 217 36.65 6.19 -1.38
N THR A 218 37.88 6.62 -1.65
CA THR A 218 38.95 6.57 -0.65
C THR A 218 38.65 7.51 0.52
N GLU A 219 38.90 7.05 1.74
CA GLU A 219 38.79 7.89 2.94
C GLU A 219 39.88 8.96 2.96
N CYS A 220 39.52 10.15 3.42
CA CYS A 220 40.45 11.24 3.69
C CYS A 220 40.23 11.73 5.13
N SER A 221 41.31 12.05 5.82
CA SER A 221 41.25 12.72 7.12
C SER A 221 41.30 14.23 6.90
N ARG A 222 40.34 14.95 7.48
CA ARG A 222 40.27 16.42 7.41
C ARG A 222 40.42 17.02 8.79
N ALA A 223 41.13 18.15 8.86
CA ALA A 223 41.10 19.01 10.02
C ALA A 223 39.68 19.53 10.21
N CYS A 224 39.17 19.42 11.43
CA CYS A 224 37.80 19.77 11.77
C CYS A 224 37.82 20.32 13.20
N PRO A 225 37.06 21.38 13.52
CA PRO A 225 37.05 21.98 14.85
C PRO A 225 36.26 21.14 15.88
N VAL A 226 36.36 19.81 15.82
CA VAL A 226 35.86 18.88 16.85
C VAL A 226 36.93 18.63 17.91
N SER A 227 36.55 18.04 19.04
CA SER A 227 37.44 17.69 20.15
C SER A 227 38.67 16.85 19.75
N THR A 228 38.53 15.96 18.76
CA THR A 228 39.62 15.13 18.22
C THR A 228 40.54 15.88 17.23
N GLY A 229 40.14 17.07 16.79
CA GLY A 229 40.85 17.90 15.79
C GLY A 229 40.83 17.37 14.35
N ARG A 230 40.41 16.11 14.12
CA ARG A 230 40.31 15.49 12.79
C ARG A 230 39.17 14.49 12.71
N ILE A 231 38.58 14.37 11.52
CA ILE A 231 37.57 13.37 11.18
C ILE A 231 37.96 12.68 9.88
N ALA A 232 37.82 11.35 9.86
CA ALA A 232 38.05 10.54 8.67
C ALA A 232 36.73 10.21 7.99
N GLY A 233 36.66 10.36 6.67
CA GLY A 233 35.50 9.95 5.89
C GLY A 233 35.70 10.16 4.40
N GLN A 234 34.67 9.88 3.63
CA GLN A 234 34.69 9.95 2.18
C GLN A 234 33.96 11.22 1.75
N TYR A 235 34.57 11.99 0.87
CA TYR A 235 34.06 13.32 0.55
C TYR A 235 33.69 13.43 -0.93
N SER A 236 32.57 14.08 -1.21
CA SER A 236 32.13 14.38 -2.56
C SER A 236 31.66 15.81 -2.70
N THR A 237 31.84 16.37 -3.89
CA THR A 237 31.34 17.69 -4.26
C THR A 237 30.83 17.62 -5.68
N GLY A 238 29.63 18.16 -5.91
CA GLY A 238 29.01 18.22 -7.22
C GLY A 238 27.50 18.08 -7.11
N ARG A 239 26.91 17.48 -8.16
CA ARG A 239 25.47 17.30 -8.26
C ARG A 239 24.97 16.30 -7.21
N VAL A 240 23.96 16.73 -6.44
CA VAL A 240 23.23 15.91 -5.48
C VAL A 240 21.73 16.05 -5.76
N VAL A 241 21.01 14.94 -5.81
CA VAL A 241 19.54 14.95 -5.82
C VAL A 241 19.06 14.42 -4.48
N ILE A 242 18.15 15.14 -3.82
CA ILE A 242 17.53 14.74 -2.56
C ILE A 242 16.02 14.65 -2.75
N GLY A 243 15.45 13.50 -2.38
CA GLY A 243 14.03 13.31 -2.25
C GLY A 243 13.62 13.06 -0.81
N ILE A 244 12.56 13.73 -0.34
CA ILE A 244 11.93 13.43 0.96
C ILE A 244 10.77 12.48 0.73
N ARG A 245 10.89 11.25 1.26
CA ARG A 245 9.87 10.22 1.11
C ARG A 245 8.74 10.37 2.13
N GLU A 246 9.10 10.71 3.36
CA GLU A 246 8.18 10.79 4.50
C GLU A 246 8.72 11.76 5.56
N LEU A 247 7.83 12.33 6.37
CA LEU A 247 8.15 13.17 7.52
C LEU A 247 7.42 12.68 8.76
N SER A 248 8.05 12.80 9.93
CA SER A 248 7.49 12.30 11.18
C SER A 248 6.27 13.12 11.56
N ARG A 249 5.25 12.45 12.07
CA ARG A 249 3.98 13.08 12.47
C ARG A 249 3.35 12.25 13.56
N ASN A 250 2.43 12.85 14.29
CA ASN A 250 1.63 12.11 15.25
C ASN A 250 0.73 11.12 14.48
N LEU A 251 0.86 9.84 14.81
CA LEU A 251 0.10 8.76 14.22
C LEU A 251 -0.53 7.90 15.30
N GLU A 252 -1.61 7.21 14.94
CA GLU A 252 -2.18 6.15 15.77
C GLU A 252 -2.29 4.87 14.95
N PHE A 253 -1.73 3.78 15.47
CA PHE A 253 -1.90 2.46 14.88
C PHE A 253 -2.98 1.70 15.64
N SER A 254 -3.77 0.93 14.88
CA SER A 254 -4.70 -0.02 15.51
C SER A 254 -3.91 -1.22 16.03
N SER A 255 -4.30 -1.74 17.18
CA SER A 255 -3.75 -2.98 17.73
C SER A 255 -3.87 -4.15 16.75
N SER A 256 -3.01 -5.16 16.93
CA SER A 256 -2.99 -6.38 16.12
C SER A 256 -3.05 -7.63 17.00
N TYR A 257 -3.58 -8.73 16.46
CA TYR A 257 -3.56 -10.02 17.15
C TYR A 257 -2.14 -10.49 17.46
N THR A 258 -1.16 -10.15 16.60
CA THR A 258 0.26 -10.45 16.81
C THR A 258 0.89 -9.69 17.97
N LEU A 259 0.25 -8.63 18.47
CA LEU A 259 0.61 -7.96 19.72
C LEU A 259 -0.16 -8.56 20.89
N VAL A 260 -1.49 -8.70 20.74
CA VAL A 260 -2.39 -9.17 21.82
C VAL A 260 -2.11 -10.61 22.22
N GLU A 261 -1.59 -11.45 21.32
CA GLU A 261 -1.16 -12.83 21.67
C GLU A 261 -0.08 -12.87 22.78
N HIS A 262 0.65 -11.77 22.97
CA HIS A 262 1.66 -11.63 24.01
C HIS A 262 1.14 -11.00 25.31
N ALA A 263 -0.13 -10.57 25.36
CA ALA A 263 -0.75 -10.07 26.58
C ALA A 263 -1.07 -11.23 27.54
N PRO A 264 -0.88 -11.02 28.86
CA PRO A 264 -1.30 -12.01 29.85
C PRO A 264 -2.83 -12.11 29.87
N LEU A 265 -3.37 -13.29 30.23
CA LEU A 265 -4.82 -13.51 30.24
C LEU A 265 -5.55 -12.46 31.10
N GLN A 266 -4.99 -12.11 32.26
CA GLN A 266 -5.57 -11.10 33.14
C GLN A 266 -5.70 -9.73 32.47
N SER A 267 -4.70 -9.30 31.68
CA SER A 267 -4.78 -8.06 30.88
C SER A 267 -5.85 -8.17 29.79
N ILE A 268 -5.96 -9.32 29.10
CA ILE A 268 -7.02 -9.53 28.12
C ILE A 268 -8.40 -9.37 28.76
N GLU A 269 -8.61 -9.99 29.92
CA GLU A 269 -9.89 -9.96 30.64
C GLU A 269 -10.25 -8.59 31.20
N THR A 270 -9.28 -7.88 31.79
CA THR A 270 -9.56 -6.68 32.61
C THR A 270 -9.18 -5.36 31.94
N GLU A 271 -8.35 -5.38 30.91
CA GLU A 271 -7.88 -4.17 30.22
C GLU A 271 -8.35 -4.14 28.76
N ILE A 272 -8.16 -5.23 28.00
CA ILE A 272 -8.44 -5.25 26.56
C ILE A 272 -9.93 -5.47 26.25
N LYS A 273 -10.59 -6.44 26.91
CA LYS A 273 -12.03 -6.69 26.71
C LYS A 273 -12.90 -5.46 26.98
N PRO A 274 -12.71 -4.71 28.09
CA PRO A 274 -13.50 -3.51 28.34
C PRO A 274 -13.35 -2.45 27.23
N VAL A 275 -12.14 -2.27 26.69
CA VAL A 275 -11.91 -1.33 25.57
C VAL A 275 -12.64 -1.81 24.31
N ALA A 276 -12.59 -3.11 24.02
CA ALA A 276 -13.31 -3.68 22.88
C ALA A 276 -14.83 -3.51 23.02
N LEU A 277 -15.39 -3.77 24.21
CA LEU A 277 -16.81 -3.57 24.50
C LEU A 277 -17.22 -2.10 24.40
N ALA A 278 -16.38 -1.17 24.87
CA ALA A 278 -16.62 0.25 24.72
C ALA A 278 -16.70 0.65 23.24
N ALA A 279 -15.80 0.13 22.39
CA ALA A 279 -15.84 0.36 20.95
C ALA A 279 -17.08 -0.25 20.27
N VAL A 280 -17.54 -1.44 20.70
CA VAL A 280 -18.82 -2.00 20.25
C VAL A 280 -19.98 -1.08 20.61
N ASN A 281 -20.02 -0.58 21.84
CA ASN A 281 -21.09 0.31 22.29
C ASN A 281 -21.09 1.64 21.52
N GLN A 282 -19.92 2.24 21.28
CA GLN A 282 -19.80 3.44 20.45
C GLN A 282 -20.34 3.22 19.03
N VAL A 283 -19.99 2.09 18.40
CA VAL A 283 -20.55 1.75 17.08
C VAL A 283 -22.05 1.52 17.16
N ARG A 284 -22.54 0.80 18.17
CA ARG A 284 -23.97 0.56 18.38
C ARG A 284 -24.74 1.87 18.54
N ASP A 285 -24.21 2.83 19.28
CA ASP A 285 -24.81 4.13 19.49
C ASP A 285 -24.79 4.98 18.21
N ALA A 286 -23.68 4.98 17.47
CA ALA A 286 -23.59 5.63 16.16
C ALA A 286 -24.63 5.07 15.18
N VAL A 287 -24.77 3.74 15.11
CA VAL A 287 -25.77 3.08 14.26
C VAL A 287 -27.20 3.42 14.71
N ARG A 288 -27.51 3.35 16.00
CA ARG A 288 -28.85 3.65 16.53
C ARG A 288 -29.28 5.09 16.27
N ASN A 289 -28.33 6.01 16.29
CA ASN A 289 -28.57 7.44 16.08
C ASN A 289 -28.45 7.84 14.60
N ASN A 290 -28.21 6.91 13.67
CA ASN A 290 -27.89 7.17 12.27
C ASN A 290 -26.70 8.14 12.09
N ASP A 291 -25.75 8.16 13.04
CA ASP A 291 -24.53 8.95 12.97
C ASP A 291 -23.46 8.21 12.18
N PHE A 292 -23.60 8.22 10.86
CA PHE A 292 -22.64 7.59 9.96
C PHE A 292 -21.30 8.34 9.92
N GLY A 293 -21.27 9.62 10.31
CA GLY A 293 -20.02 10.37 10.48
C GLY A 293 -19.14 9.77 11.56
N GLU A 294 -19.70 9.61 12.77
CA GLU A 294 -18.99 8.97 13.87
C GLU A 294 -18.73 7.49 13.59
N LEU A 295 -19.64 6.76 12.92
CA LEU A 295 -19.41 5.37 12.53
C LEU A 295 -18.14 5.22 11.68
N PHE A 296 -17.98 6.02 10.63
CA PHE A 296 -16.82 5.93 9.73
C PHE A 296 -15.52 6.31 10.40
N LYS A 297 -15.55 7.28 11.33
CA LYS A 297 -14.43 7.61 12.18
C LYS A 297 -14.04 6.43 13.09
N LEU A 298 -15.01 5.83 13.79
CA LEU A 298 -14.79 4.69 14.69
C LEU A 298 -14.21 3.46 13.98
N ILE A 299 -14.68 3.15 12.76
CA ILE A 299 -14.16 2.01 11.98
C ILE A 299 -12.88 2.33 11.20
N GLY A 300 -12.41 3.58 11.24
CA GLY A 300 -11.15 4.03 10.64
C GLY A 300 -11.19 4.19 9.13
N VAL A 301 -12.33 4.63 8.58
CA VAL A 301 -12.51 4.96 7.15
C VAL A 301 -12.25 6.44 6.88
N SER A 302 -12.49 7.32 7.86
CA SER A 302 -12.58 8.77 7.64
C SER A 302 -11.25 9.54 7.51
N ASP A 303 -10.11 9.06 8.04
CA ASP A 303 -8.95 9.97 8.28
C ASP A 303 -7.60 9.57 7.63
N GLU A 304 -7.47 8.41 6.97
CA GLU A 304 -6.15 7.94 6.47
C GLU A 304 -5.86 8.26 4.98
N VAL A 305 -6.83 8.77 4.21
CA VAL A 305 -6.62 9.09 2.77
C VAL A 305 -6.36 10.59 2.52
N GLU A 306 -6.72 11.46 3.46
CA GLU A 306 -6.53 12.91 3.37
C GLU A 306 -5.04 13.32 3.35
N LEU A 307 -4.17 12.55 4.02
CA LEU A 307 -2.77 12.91 4.29
C LEU A 307 -1.76 12.58 3.17
N LEU A 308 -2.18 11.94 2.07
CA LEU A 308 -1.29 11.61 0.95
C LEU A 308 -1.58 12.40 -0.33
N ARG A 309 -2.61 13.26 -0.34
CA ARG A 309 -3.08 13.93 -1.56
C ARG A 309 -3.45 15.41 -1.42
N SER A 310 -3.20 16.05 -0.28
CA SER A 310 -3.45 17.49 -0.09
C SER A 310 -2.50 18.35 -0.93
N GLY A 311 -2.83 18.47 -2.21
CA GLY A 311 -2.39 19.53 -3.10
C GLY A 311 -3.53 20.46 -3.50
N GLU A 312 -4.76 19.96 -3.68
CA GLU A 312 -5.87 20.79 -4.17
C GLU A 312 -7.23 20.20 -3.80
N THR A 313 -7.89 20.78 -2.80
CA THR A 313 -9.35 20.98 -2.76
C THR A 313 -9.62 21.97 -1.62
N LEU A 314 -9.81 23.25 -1.97
CA LEU A 314 -10.50 24.17 -1.08
C LEU A 314 -11.93 23.64 -0.87
N PRO A 315 -12.47 23.63 0.35
CA PRO A 315 -13.87 23.29 0.56
C PRO A 315 -14.76 24.30 -0.18
N ASP A 316 -15.64 23.77 -1.03
CA ASP A 316 -16.70 24.55 -1.69
C ASP A 316 -17.68 25.07 -0.62
N THR A 317 -18.04 26.35 -0.67
CA THR A 317 -18.81 27.03 0.39
C THR A 317 -20.25 26.52 0.55
N GLU A 318 -20.74 25.70 -0.40
CA GLU A 318 -22.09 25.12 -0.41
C GLU A 318 -22.20 23.72 0.23
N HIS A 319 -21.08 23.05 0.54
CA HIS A 319 -21.07 21.66 1.04
C HIS A 319 -20.42 21.52 2.42
N THR A 320 -20.92 20.58 3.23
CA THR A 320 -20.49 20.44 4.64
C THR A 320 -19.28 19.53 4.87
N SER A 321 -19.01 18.58 3.97
CA SER A 321 -17.79 17.75 3.92
C SER A 321 -17.59 17.16 2.52
N ALA A 322 -16.42 16.53 2.27
CA ALA A 322 -16.12 15.83 1.02
C ALA A 322 -15.69 14.38 1.29
N GLU A 323 -16.34 13.40 0.65
CA GLU A 323 -16.08 11.97 0.86
C GLU A 323 -15.53 11.29 -0.39
N HIS A 324 -14.67 10.29 -0.23
CA HIS A 324 -14.01 9.62 -1.35
C HIS A 324 -14.83 8.48 -1.97
N THR A 325 -15.91 8.06 -1.31
CA THR A 325 -16.86 7.11 -1.86
C THR A 325 -18.29 7.66 -1.83
N VAL A 326 -19.06 7.32 -2.86
CA VAL A 326 -20.48 7.70 -2.95
C VAL A 326 -21.32 7.11 -1.82
N VAL A 327 -20.92 5.96 -1.27
CA VAL A 327 -21.64 5.32 -0.15
C VAL A 327 -21.43 6.07 1.16
N GLU A 328 -20.20 6.52 1.44
CA GLU A 328 -19.91 7.37 2.60
C GLU A 328 -20.69 8.68 2.53
N ALA A 329 -20.63 9.36 1.38
CA ALA A 329 -21.36 10.60 1.15
C ALA A 329 -22.86 10.42 1.32
N LEU A 330 -23.43 9.39 0.71
CA LEU A 330 -24.87 9.07 0.79
C LEU A 330 -25.33 8.84 2.23
N LEU A 331 -24.58 8.04 2.99
CA LEU A 331 -24.94 7.70 4.37
C LEU A 331 -24.79 8.91 5.31
N LYS A 332 -23.78 9.77 5.11
CA LYS A 332 -23.66 11.04 5.85
C LYS A 332 -24.75 12.06 5.47
N ALA A 333 -25.19 12.04 4.21
CA ALA A 333 -26.22 12.94 3.70
C ALA A 333 -27.64 12.54 4.11
N ASP A 334 -27.93 11.23 4.23
CA ASP A 334 -29.27 10.71 4.54
C ASP A 334 -29.70 10.99 5.99
N ALA A 335 -30.64 11.92 6.18
CA ALA A 335 -31.21 12.22 7.49
C ALA A 335 -32.12 11.10 8.05
N THR A 336 -32.59 10.17 7.22
CA THR A 336 -33.55 9.13 7.62
C THR A 336 -32.89 7.85 8.12
N GLY A 337 -31.65 7.61 7.71
CA GLY A 337 -30.94 6.34 7.89
C GLY A 337 -31.53 5.16 7.10
N TYR A 338 -32.53 5.39 6.25
CA TYR A 338 -33.20 4.32 5.49
C TYR A 338 -32.30 3.76 4.38
N TRP A 339 -31.38 4.58 3.84
CA TRP A 339 -30.51 4.19 2.72
C TRP A 339 -29.54 3.06 3.07
N VAL A 340 -29.27 2.82 4.35
CA VAL A 340 -28.46 1.68 4.80
C VAL A 340 -29.08 0.32 4.45
N ARG A 341 -30.39 0.29 4.18
CA ARG A 341 -31.14 -0.91 3.78
C ARG A 341 -31.04 -1.19 2.28
N HIS A 342 -30.51 -0.26 1.49
CA HIS A 342 -30.35 -0.44 0.05
C HIS A 342 -29.29 -1.52 -0.23
N PRO A 343 -29.55 -2.55 -1.06
CA PRO A 343 -28.67 -3.71 -1.23
C PRO A 343 -27.21 -3.37 -1.53
N PHE A 344 -26.95 -2.43 -2.44
CA PHE A 344 -25.59 -1.97 -2.76
C PHE A 344 -24.92 -1.27 -1.58
N VAL A 345 -25.64 -0.38 -0.89
CA VAL A 345 -25.14 0.44 0.21
C VAL A 345 -24.82 -0.46 1.41
N ASN A 346 -25.77 -1.33 1.76
CA ASN A 346 -25.63 -2.32 2.81
C ASN A 346 -24.41 -3.22 2.58
N ASN A 347 -24.30 -3.81 1.39
CA ASN A 347 -23.19 -4.69 1.06
C ASN A 347 -21.85 -3.95 1.13
N HIS A 348 -21.79 -2.68 0.71
CA HIS A 348 -20.59 -1.86 0.84
C HIS A 348 -20.24 -1.60 2.31
N LEU A 349 -21.23 -1.24 3.14
CA LEU A 349 -21.04 -1.02 4.58
C LEU A 349 -20.59 -2.28 5.32
N GLN A 350 -21.22 -3.42 5.06
CA GLN A 350 -20.82 -4.73 5.58
C GLN A 350 -19.37 -5.06 5.23
N ARG A 351 -18.91 -4.66 4.04
CA ARG A 351 -17.51 -4.84 3.62
C ARG A 351 -16.53 -3.92 4.34
N MET A 352 -16.90 -2.67 4.56
CA MET A 352 -16.10 -1.73 5.36
C MET A 352 -15.95 -2.22 6.80
N MET A 353 -17.04 -2.71 7.39
CA MET A 353 -17.05 -3.17 8.78
C MET A 353 -16.35 -4.52 9.00
N ALA A 354 -16.27 -5.40 8.00
CA ALA A 354 -15.70 -6.76 8.16
C ALA A 354 -14.28 -6.72 8.73
N LYS A 355 -13.43 -5.82 8.21
CA LYS A 355 -12.04 -5.66 8.67
C LYS A 355 -11.99 -5.09 10.09
N TRP A 356 -12.86 -4.14 10.42
CA TRP A 356 -12.98 -3.58 11.76
C TRP A 356 -13.42 -4.66 12.76
N ALA A 357 -14.50 -5.39 12.47
CA ALA A 357 -15.04 -6.45 13.32
C ALA A 357 -14.01 -7.56 13.56
N PHE A 358 -13.32 -8.02 12.51
CA PHE A 358 -12.24 -8.99 12.64
C PHE A 358 -11.12 -8.48 13.57
N LYS A 359 -10.66 -7.25 13.37
CA LYS A 359 -9.62 -6.64 14.23
C LYS A 359 -10.10 -6.47 15.67
N LEU A 360 -11.34 -6.04 15.89
CA LEU A 360 -11.91 -5.88 17.21
C LEU A 360 -11.96 -7.22 17.95
N CYS A 361 -12.48 -8.26 17.30
CA CYS A 361 -12.60 -9.61 17.87
C CYS A 361 -11.24 -10.28 18.13
N THR A 362 -10.18 -9.92 17.41
CA THR A 362 -8.87 -10.60 17.51
C THR A 362 -7.76 -9.77 18.15
N ALA A 363 -7.94 -8.44 18.24
CA ALA A 363 -6.94 -7.52 18.74
C ALA A 363 -7.49 -6.50 19.75
N GLY A 364 -8.78 -6.55 20.08
CA GLY A 364 -9.40 -5.65 21.06
C GLY A 364 -9.64 -4.22 20.57
N GLY A 365 -9.23 -3.87 19.34
CA GLY A 365 -9.60 -2.62 18.68
C GLY A 365 -9.04 -1.32 19.28
N PHE A 366 -8.11 -1.38 20.23
CA PHE A 366 -7.51 -0.19 20.83
C PHE A 366 -6.48 0.47 19.90
N LYS A 367 -6.33 1.79 20.03
CA LYS A 367 -5.33 2.60 19.32
C LYS A 367 -4.07 2.77 20.16
N LEU A 368 -2.93 2.77 19.48
CA LEU A 368 -1.59 2.93 20.04
C LEU A 368 -0.93 4.15 19.40
N PRO A 369 -0.37 5.08 20.18
CA PRO A 369 0.39 6.19 19.62
C PRO A 369 1.62 5.63 18.88
N ALA A 370 1.86 6.14 17.68
CA ALA A 370 2.85 5.66 16.75
C ALA A 370 3.80 6.80 16.32
N PHE A 371 5.07 6.45 16.17
CA PHE A 371 6.16 7.41 16.04
C PHE A 371 7.21 6.91 15.05
N ALA A 372 7.89 7.85 14.39
CA ALA A 372 9.12 7.53 13.68
C ALA A 372 10.20 7.25 14.72
N LEU A 373 10.90 6.14 14.57
CA LEU A 373 12.01 5.76 15.42
C LEU A 373 13.20 6.68 15.14
N ALA A 374 13.58 7.49 16.13
CA ALA A 374 14.68 8.43 16.04
C ALA A 374 15.80 8.05 17.02
N ASP A 375 16.99 8.56 16.74
CA ASP A 375 18.16 8.35 17.59
C ASP A 375 18.46 9.59 18.44
N ASP A 376 19.33 9.43 19.42
CA ASP A 376 19.72 10.47 20.37
C ASP A 376 20.86 11.37 19.87
N GLY A 377 21.23 11.29 18.58
CA GLY A 377 22.33 12.08 18.02
C GLY A 377 22.09 13.59 18.05
N TYR A 378 23.13 14.35 18.44
CA TYR A 378 23.16 15.82 18.36
C TYR A 378 24.46 16.33 17.71
N LEU A 379 24.38 17.54 17.14
CA LEU A 379 25.50 18.22 16.49
C LEU A 379 25.30 19.75 16.56
N VAL A 380 26.20 20.46 17.23
CA VAL A 380 26.13 21.92 17.43
C VAL A 380 27.50 22.58 17.36
N LEU A 381 27.53 23.87 17.00
CA LEU A 381 28.72 24.73 17.06
C LEU A 381 28.63 25.64 18.29
N HIS A 382 29.70 25.74 19.07
CA HIS A 382 29.82 26.67 20.18
C HIS A 382 31.29 27.07 20.37
N ASP A 383 31.56 28.37 20.57
CA ASP A 383 32.91 28.93 20.72
C ASP A 383 33.91 28.48 19.63
N GLY A 384 33.43 28.42 18.38
CA GLY A 384 34.22 27.99 17.23
C GLY A 384 34.59 26.51 17.21
N ARG A 385 33.98 25.69 18.09
CA ARG A 385 34.17 24.23 18.17
C ARG A 385 32.86 23.48 17.97
N ILE A 386 32.94 22.37 17.29
CA ILE A 386 31.81 21.47 17.04
C ILE A 386 31.74 20.45 18.18
N TYR A 387 30.56 20.36 18.78
CA TYR A 387 30.22 19.38 19.80
C TYR A 387 29.15 18.44 19.24
N CYS A 388 29.36 17.14 19.42
CA CYS A 388 28.45 16.12 18.94
C CYS A 388 28.42 14.91 19.86
N GLY A 389 27.35 14.14 19.79
CA GLY A 389 27.25 12.87 20.49
C GLY A 389 26.13 12.03 19.90
N SER A 390 26.24 10.73 20.07
CA SER A 390 25.17 9.75 19.89
C SER A 390 25.37 8.64 20.91
N ASP A 391 24.32 7.87 21.18
CA ASP A 391 24.29 6.79 22.17
C ASP A 391 24.78 7.26 23.56
N TRP A 392 24.33 8.45 23.98
CA TRP A 392 24.62 9.02 25.30
C TRP A 392 23.46 8.84 26.28
N MET A 393 22.23 8.63 25.77
CA MET A 393 21.07 8.30 26.60
C MET A 393 21.26 6.91 27.21
N PRO A 394 20.80 6.68 28.46
CA PRO A 394 20.79 5.33 29.01
C PRO A 394 19.96 4.38 28.14
N GLU A 395 20.41 3.13 27.99
CA GLU A 395 19.57 2.07 27.41
C GLU A 395 18.24 1.94 28.16
N TRP A 396 17.21 1.43 27.47
CA TRP A 396 15.87 1.22 28.02
C TRP A 396 15.15 2.51 28.45
N THR A 397 15.52 3.64 27.85
CA THR A 397 14.85 4.92 28.02
C THR A 397 14.41 5.50 26.68
N ALA A 398 13.40 6.37 26.72
CA ALA A 398 12.86 7.00 25.52
C ALA A 398 12.46 8.46 25.77
N ILE A 399 12.70 9.33 24.79
CA ILE A 399 12.06 10.65 24.70
C ILE A 399 10.90 10.49 23.70
N ALA A 400 9.67 10.63 24.19
CA ALA A 400 8.46 10.55 23.38
C ALA A 400 7.38 11.45 23.97
N ASP A 401 6.51 11.97 23.12
CA ASP A 401 5.39 12.84 23.51
C ASP A 401 4.17 12.00 23.93
N VAL A 402 4.32 11.27 25.03
CA VAL A 402 3.29 10.40 25.60
C VAL A 402 3.25 10.58 27.11
N ASP A 403 2.04 10.62 27.69
CA ASP A 403 1.87 10.75 29.13
C ASP A 403 1.90 9.44 29.91
N SER A 404 2.99 8.67 29.72
CA SER A 404 3.22 7.40 30.43
C SER A 404 4.67 7.26 30.83
N ASP A 405 4.92 7.00 32.12
CA ASP A 405 6.29 6.80 32.65
C ASP A 405 6.92 5.49 32.16
N ARG A 406 6.12 4.43 32.04
CA ARG A 406 6.53 3.12 31.52
C ARG A 406 5.74 2.78 30.27
N MET A 407 6.40 2.17 29.31
CA MET A 407 5.80 1.84 28.01
C MET A 407 6.52 0.66 27.37
N LEU A 408 5.87 0.00 26.40
CA LEU A 408 6.51 -0.98 25.53
C LEU A 408 6.66 -0.40 24.13
N VAL A 409 7.90 -0.37 23.61
CA VAL A 409 8.17 -0.06 22.21
C VAL A 409 7.93 -1.30 21.37
N VAL A 410 7.02 -1.17 20.40
CA VAL A 410 6.59 -2.24 19.51
C VAL A 410 6.99 -1.92 18.08
N ARG A 411 7.71 -2.87 17.45
CA ARG A 411 8.03 -2.84 16.03
C ARG A 411 7.51 -4.10 15.35
N TYR A 412 6.92 -3.94 14.17
CA TYR A 412 6.39 -5.05 13.39
C TYR A 412 7.41 -5.52 12.34
N PRO A 413 7.48 -6.84 12.05
CA PRO A 413 6.74 -7.94 12.69
C PRO A 413 7.28 -8.29 14.09
N ILE A 414 6.40 -8.68 15.00
CA ILE A 414 6.75 -9.14 16.36
C ILE A 414 7.12 -10.64 16.28
N ARG A 415 8.38 -10.97 16.55
CA ARG A 415 8.88 -12.36 16.48
C ARG A 415 8.57 -13.10 17.77
N THR A 416 8.92 -12.51 18.91
CA THR A 416 8.65 -13.08 20.25
C THR A 416 8.19 -11.98 21.20
N LYS A 417 7.70 -12.37 22.39
CA LYS A 417 7.39 -11.41 23.47
C LYS A 417 8.61 -10.54 23.82
N GLY A 418 9.83 -11.05 23.64
CA GLY A 418 11.07 -10.30 23.85
C GLY A 418 11.21 -9.04 23.00
N ASP A 419 10.60 -9.00 21.81
CA ASP A 419 10.64 -7.84 20.90
C ASP A 419 9.83 -6.63 21.39
N LEU A 420 8.96 -6.81 22.39
CA LEU A 420 8.25 -5.72 23.06
C LEU A 420 9.23 -5.08 24.05
N LEU A 421 9.84 -3.95 23.71
CA LEU A 421 10.94 -3.40 24.50
C LEU A 421 10.40 -2.54 25.65
N PRO A 422 10.60 -2.91 26.93
CA PRO A 422 10.18 -2.06 28.03
C PRO A 422 11.11 -0.85 28.13
N VAL A 423 10.55 0.36 28.07
CA VAL A 423 11.32 1.60 28.23
C VAL A 423 10.67 2.53 29.25
N ARG A 424 11.48 3.40 29.84
CA ARG A 424 11.04 4.51 30.71
C ARG A 424 11.10 5.85 29.99
N ARG A 425 10.11 6.70 30.23
CA ARG A 425 10.09 8.05 29.67
C ARG A 425 11.19 8.92 30.31
N LEU A 426 11.94 9.61 29.48
CA LEU A 426 12.79 10.72 29.88
C LEU A 426 12.05 12.02 29.61
N ASP A 427 11.76 12.73 30.69
CA ASP A 427 11.26 14.10 30.60
C ASP A 427 12.35 15.08 30.15
N GLU A 428 11.93 16.28 29.78
CA GLU A 428 12.81 17.33 29.24
C GLU A 428 13.92 17.74 30.21
N VAL A 429 13.65 17.73 31.52
CA VAL A 429 14.63 18.09 32.56
C VAL A 429 15.72 17.03 32.65
N LYS A 430 15.35 15.75 32.73
CA LYS A 430 16.31 14.63 32.77
C LYS A 430 17.11 14.54 31.47
N ALA A 431 16.47 14.76 30.32
CA ALA A 431 17.16 14.79 29.04
C ALA A 431 18.21 15.92 29.01
N LEU A 432 17.84 17.13 29.45
CA LEU A 432 18.76 18.26 29.56
C LEU A 432 19.96 17.94 30.47
N ASP A 433 19.72 17.42 31.66
CA ASP A 433 20.78 17.05 32.61
C ASP A 433 21.78 16.05 32.01
N LEU A 434 21.28 15.06 31.27
CA LEU A 434 22.12 14.05 30.63
C LEU A 434 22.94 14.64 29.47
N VAL A 435 22.34 15.49 28.63
CA VAL A 435 23.06 16.19 27.55
C VAL A 435 24.13 17.11 28.14
N MET A 436 23.81 17.87 29.18
CA MET A 436 24.78 18.74 29.87
C MET A 436 25.98 17.95 30.39
N ARG A 437 25.78 16.75 30.96
CA ARG A 437 26.88 15.86 31.37
C ARG A 437 27.70 15.37 30.17
N ALA A 438 27.05 15.02 29.06
CA ALA A 438 27.75 14.59 27.83
C ALA A 438 28.61 15.72 27.24
N LEU A 439 28.09 16.95 27.24
CA LEU A 439 28.79 18.16 26.81
C LEU A 439 29.95 18.53 27.75
N ALA A 440 29.75 18.42 29.06
CA ALA A 440 30.81 18.68 30.05
C ALA A 440 32.01 17.75 29.88
N ARG A 441 31.80 16.47 29.51
CA ARG A 441 32.89 15.53 29.17
C ARG A 441 33.69 15.95 27.94
N GLN A 442 33.09 16.74 27.05
CA GLN A 442 33.77 17.34 25.90
C GLN A 442 34.35 18.73 26.21
N HIS A 443 34.32 19.15 27.48
CA HIS A 443 34.72 20.49 27.93
C HIS A 443 33.94 21.63 27.26
N CYS A 444 32.67 21.39 26.92
CA CYS A 444 31.75 22.41 26.43
C CYS A 444 31.21 23.27 27.59
N ARG A 445 31.07 24.57 27.36
CA ARG A 445 30.58 25.56 28.34
C ARG A 445 29.22 26.17 27.99
N MET A 446 28.49 25.56 27.05
CA MET A 446 27.12 26.00 26.72
C MET A 446 26.26 26.02 27.99
N ASP A 447 25.48 27.08 28.15
CA ASP A 447 24.53 27.21 29.25
C ASP A 447 23.31 26.30 29.05
N SER A 448 22.59 26.03 30.13
CA SER A 448 21.43 25.12 30.11
C SER A 448 20.31 25.58 29.19
N SER A 449 20.08 26.89 29.04
CA SER A 449 19.01 27.42 28.18
C SER A 449 19.35 27.24 26.70
N SER A 450 20.60 27.49 26.32
CA SER A 450 21.10 27.23 24.98
C SER A 450 21.05 25.74 24.62
N VAL A 451 21.45 24.85 25.53
CA VAL A 451 21.39 23.39 25.31
C VAL A 451 19.96 22.90 25.19
N LEU A 452 19.05 23.39 26.04
CA LEU A 452 17.64 23.05 25.99
C LEU A 452 17.03 23.40 24.63
N GLN A 453 17.29 24.60 24.13
CA GLN A 453 16.72 25.05 22.86
C GLN A 453 17.40 24.37 21.66
N ALA A 454 18.72 24.44 21.57
CA ALA A 454 19.47 24.02 20.38
C ALA A 454 19.54 22.50 20.21
N ILE A 455 19.58 21.73 21.32
CA ILE A 455 19.74 20.28 21.27
C ILE A 455 18.43 19.58 21.63
N VAL A 456 17.92 19.79 22.85
CA VAL A 456 16.80 19.00 23.36
C VAL A 456 15.53 19.23 22.54
N ARG A 457 15.14 20.48 22.31
CA ARG A 457 13.93 20.81 21.55
C ARG A 457 14.12 20.68 20.04
N ASN A 458 15.22 21.21 19.50
CA ASN A 458 15.40 21.29 18.05
C ASN A 458 15.98 20.03 17.39
N GLN A 459 16.60 19.11 18.14
CA GLN A 459 17.25 17.91 17.56
C GLN A 459 16.81 16.57 18.19
N LEU A 460 16.35 16.55 19.45
CA LEU A 460 16.01 15.31 20.16
C LEU A 460 14.50 15.07 20.30
N LYS A 461 13.71 16.12 20.56
CA LYS A 461 12.25 16.08 20.73
C LYS A 461 11.54 16.60 19.47
N LEU A 462 11.78 15.92 18.36
CA LEU A 462 11.16 16.24 17.07
C LEU A 462 9.69 15.75 17.05
N GLU A 463 8.84 16.46 16.31
CA GLU A 463 7.41 16.12 16.23
C GLU A 463 7.20 14.71 15.68
N GLY A 464 6.33 13.91 16.32
CA GLY A 464 6.02 12.55 15.86
C GLY A 464 7.19 11.56 15.94
N THR A 465 8.16 11.79 16.84
CA THR A 465 9.29 10.87 17.05
C THR A 465 9.29 10.19 18.42
N CYS A 466 9.91 9.01 18.46
CA CYS A 466 10.31 8.33 19.68
C CYS A 466 11.82 8.09 19.62
N THR A 467 12.55 8.84 20.43
CA THR A 467 14.01 8.83 20.45
C THR A 467 14.51 7.81 21.47
N ILE A 468 15.24 6.80 21.01
CA ILE A 468 15.84 5.75 21.86
C ILE A 468 17.28 5.45 21.47
N HIS A 469 18.04 4.87 22.40
CA HIS A 469 19.42 4.41 22.20
C HIS A 469 19.54 3.27 21.17
N ALA A 470 20.62 3.24 20.37
CA ALA A 470 20.74 2.28 19.26
C ALA A 470 20.80 0.82 19.72
N GLU A 471 21.49 0.54 20.82
CA GLU A 471 21.52 -0.81 21.40
C GLU A 471 20.14 -1.29 21.86
N THR A 472 19.27 -0.39 22.33
CA THR A 472 17.87 -0.74 22.65
C THR A 472 17.09 -1.03 21.37
N ALA A 473 17.17 -0.15 20.36
CA ALA A 473 16.50 -0.35 19.06
C ALA A 473 16.90 -1.68 18.39
N LYS A 474 18.18 -2.05 18.44
CA LYS A 474 18.71 -3.29 17.83
C LYS A 474 18.07 -4.56 18.40
N LYS A 475 17.57 -4.57 19.64
CA LYS A 475 16.98 -5.77 20.29
C LYS A 475 15.71 -6.26 19.58
N ASN A 476 14.90 -5.37 19.00
CA ASN A 476 13.77 -5.74 18.12
C ASN A 476 14.10 -5.52 16.63
N GLY A 477 15.40 -5.45 16.31
CA GLY A 477 15.95 -5.30 14.97
C GLY A 477 15.82 -3.90 14.36
N GLY A 478 15.39 -2.89 15.14
CA GLY A 478 15.19 -1.51 14.71
C GLY A 478 16.46 -0.85 14.22
N ASP A 479 16.31 0.11 13.31
CA ASP A 479 17.33 1.05 12.87
C ASP A 479 16.69 2.43 12.60
N TYR A 480 17.49 3.42 12.23
CA TYR A 480 17.02 4.81 12.07
C TYR A 480 16.83 5.19 10.59
N ASP A 481 16.53 4.21 9.73
CA ASP A 481 16.17 4.43 8.32
C ASP A 481 14.72 4.88 8.08
N PHE A 482 14.06 5.24 9.19
CA PHE A 482 12.67 5.68 9.34
C PHE A 482 11.68 4.55 9.67
N ASP A 483 12.07 3.66 10.58
CA ASP A 483 11.19 2.65 11.14
C ASP A 483 10.00 3.28 11.87
N TRP A 484 8.79 2.78 11.61
CA TRP A 484 7.62 3.11 12.43
C TRP A 484 7.51 2.16 13.61
N ILE A 485 7.33 2.72 14.80
CA ILE A 485 7.05 1.99 16.03
C ILE A 485 5.74 2.48 16.64
N CYS A 486 5.14 1.68 17.51
CA CYS A 486 4.05 2.13 18.37
C CYS A 486 4.35 1.84 19.85
N LEU A 487 3.66 2.54 20.75
CA LEU A 487 3.88 2.43 22.18
C LEU A 487 2.64 1.85 22.88
N VAL A 488 2.84 0.79 23.66
CA VAL A 488 1.83 0.34 24.64
C VAL A 488 2.05 1.10 25.94
N GLU A 489 1.09 1.93 26.32
CA GLU A 489 1.19 2.82 27.46
C GLU A 489 0.85 2.10 28.78
N GLY A 490 1.74 2.18 29.77
CA GLY A 490 1.59 1.52 31.06
C GLY A 490 0.49 2.11 31.95
N ASN A 491 0.06 3.35 31.71
CA ASN A 491 -1.10 3.95 32.37
C ASN A 491 -2.44 3.31 31.91
N ARG A 492 -2.52 2.86 30.65
CA ARG A 492 -3.71 2.24 30.03
C ARG A 492 -3.70 0.73 30.15
N PHE A 493 -2.53 0.11 30.05
CA PHE A 493 -2.35 -1.35 30.09
C PHE A 493 -1.28 -1.77 31.12
N PRO A 494 -1.44 -1.41 32.42
CA PRO A 494 -0.43 -1.66 33.44
C PRO A 494 -0.07 -3.13 33.60
N LEU A 495 -1.04 -4.05 33.52
CA LEU A 495 -0.79 -5.49 33.64
C LEU A 495 -0.03 -6.03 32.44
N PHE A 496 -0.33 -5.56 31.23
CA PHE A 496 0.41 -5.95 30.03
C PHE A 496 1.88 -5.49 30.11
N VAL A 497 2.09 -4.21 30.43
CA VAL A 497 3.44 -3.64 30.54
C VAL A 497 4.24 -4.34 31.63
N GLU A 498 3.66 -4.56 32.82
CA GLU A 498 4.32 -5.22 33.93
C GLU A 498 4.66 -6.69 33.64
N ASP A 499 3.77 -7.43 32.96
CA ASP A 499 4.03 -8.81 32.54
C ASP A 499 5.18 -8.92 31.52
N ARG A 500 5.39 -7.91 30.68
CA ARG A 500 6.58 -7.86 29.83
C ARG A 500 7.84 -7.47 30.61
N VAL A 501 7.76 -6.53 31.56
CA VAL A 501 8.91 -6.13 32.40
C VAL A 501 9.45 -7.31 33.20
N ARG A 502 8.58 -8.19 33.72
CA ARG A 502 8.97 -9.39 34.46
C ARG A 502 9.48 -10.54 33.59
N TYR A 503 9.24 -10.48 32.28
CA TYR A 503 9.61 -11.53 31.36
C TYR A 503 11.09 -11.44 30.96
N THR A 504 11.85 -12.50 31.25
CA THR A 504 13.22 -12.68 30.79
C THR A 504 13.21 -13.47 29.47
N PRO A 505 13.64 -12.88 28.35
CA PRO A 505 13.74 -13.60 27.09
C PRO A 505 14.75 -14.76 27.19
N PRO A 506 14.47 -15.92 26.57
CA PRO A 506 15.40 -17.06 26.56
C PRO A 506 16.68 -16.82 25.74
N GLY A 507 16.76 -15.72 24.99
CA GLY A 507 17.94 -15.29 24.26
C GLY A 507 17.73 -13.93 23.57
N GLU A 508 18.79 -13.37 22.98
CA GLU A 508 18.70 -12.16 22.17
C GLU A 508 18.47 -12.49 20.70
N ASN A 509 17.41 -11.91 20.11
CA ASN A 509 17.13 -11.99 18.68
C ASN A 509 18.04 -11.05 17.89
N THR A 510 19.33 -11.37 17.80
CA THR A 510 20.28 -10.58 17.01
C THR A 510 20.18 -10.93 15.51
N LYS A 511 20.32 -9.93 14.64
CA LYS A 511 20.44 -10.15 13.19
C LYS A 511 21.69 -11.01 12.94
N ASN A 512 21.52 -12.23 12.44
CA ASN A 512 22.65 -13.08 12.04
C ASN A 512 23.28 -12.51 10.75
N LYS A 513 24.27 -11.62 10.92
CA LYS A 513 25.02 -11.03 9.80
C LYS A 513 26.01 -12.06 9.24
N GLN A 514 25.53 -13.00 8.43
CA GLN A 514 26.40 -13.80 7.57
C GLN A 514 27.05 -12.91 6.48
N SER A 515 27.95 -13.45 5.66
CA SER A 515 28.48 -12.67 4.53
C SER A 515 27.36 -12.32 3.54
N LYS A 516 27.39 -11.10 3.01
CA LYS A 516 26.44 -10.68 1.95
C LYS A 516 26.63 -11.59 0.73
N LYS A 517 25.53 -12.06 0.15
CA LYS A 517 25.56 -12.82 -1.10
C LYS A 517 25.84 -11.87 -2.27
N GLU A 518 26.93 -12.08 -3.00
CA GLU A 518 27.34 -11.26 -4.15
C GLU A 518 27.47 -12.15 -5.40
N SER A 519 26.34 -12.35 -6.09
CA SER A 519 26.32 -13.13 -7.33
C SER A 519 26.86 -12.31 -8.51
N PRO A 520 27.42 -12.95 -9.56
CA PRO A 520 27.71 -12.26 -10.81
C PRO A 520 26.46 -11.67 -11.47
N TRP A 521 26.59 -10.53 -12.18
CA TRP A 521 25.44 -9.80 -12.75
C TRP A 521 24.52 -10.62 -13.66
N TRP A 522 25.05 -11.60 -14.38
CA TRP A 522 24.26 -12.47 -15.26
C TRP A 522 23.25 -13.35 -14.51
N ASN A 523 23.37 -13.49 -13.19
CA ASN A 523 22.40 -14.17 -12.33
C ASN A 523 21.22 -13.27 -11.89
N LEU A 524 21.14 -12.03 -12.37
CA LEU A 524 20.04 -11.11 -12.02
C LEU A 524 18.64 -11.72 -12.25
N PRO A 525 18.35 -12.46 -13.34
CA PRO A 525 17.05 -13.11 -13.52
C PRO A 525 16.73 -14.13 -12.43
N GLN A 526 17.70 -14.97 -12.04
CA GLN A 526 17.55 -15.98 -10.98
C GLN A 526 17.35 -15.31 -9.61
N VAL A 527 18.11 -14.25 -9.33
CA VAL A 527 17.98 -13.48 -8.08
C VAL A 527 16.63 -12.76 -8.03
N ALA A 528 16.19 -12.19 -9.14
CA ALA A 528 14.87 -11.57 -9.26
C ALA A 528 13.77 -12.61 -9.00
N TYR A 529 13.78 -13.75 -9.68
CA TYR A 529 12.80 -14.82 -9.48
C TYR A 529 12.81 -15.33 -8.04
N SER A 530 14.00 -15.56 -7.45
CA SER A 530 14.14 -16.04 -6.07
C SER A 530 13.64 -15.04 -5.02
N ALA A 531 13.59 -13.74 -5.35
CA ALA A 531 13.02 -12.71 -4.49
C ALA A 531 11.48 -12.73 -4.45
N LYS A 532 10.83 -13.52 -5.32
CA LYS A 532 9.38 -13.72 -5.36
C LYS A 532 8.91 -14.61 -4.21
N GLY A 533 7.77 -14.25 -3.62
CA GLY A 533 7.12 -15.03 -2.59
C GLY A 533 7.47 -14.54 -1.18
N ASN A 534 6.56 -14.81 -0.24
CA ASN A 534 6.68 -14.33 1.13
C ASN A 534 6.37 -15.43 2.15
N ALA A 535 7.40 -16.14 2.61
CA ALA A 535 7.26 -17.10 3.70
C ALA A 535 6.93 -16.41 5.04
N ILE A 536 7.20 -15.10 5.20
CA ILE A 536 7.03 -14.35 6.45
C ILE A 536 5.59 -14.46 6.96
N GLY A 537 4.60 -14.23 6.08
CA GLY A 537 3.19 -14.32 6.47
C GLY A 537 2.80 -15.72 6.92
N ALA A 538 3.18 -16.74 6.15
CA ALA A 538 2.86 -18.13 6.45
C ALA A 538 3.55 -18.66 7.72
N ILE A 539 4.77 -18.21 8.00
CA ILE A 539 5.51 -18.55 9.23
C ILE A 539 4.90 -17.78 10.43
N THR A 540 4.50 -16.52 10.24
CA THR A 540 3.83 -15.72 11.28
C THR A 540 2.51 -16.36 11.70
N ASP A 541 1.68 -16.80 10.74
CA ASP A 541 0.42 -17.49 11.03
C ASP A 541 0.64 -18.83 11.74
N LEU A 542 1.72 -19.55 11.40
CA LEU A 542 2.11 -20.78 12.09
C LEU A 542 2.55 -20.50 13.54
N LYS A 543 3.43 -19.51 13.74
CA LYS A 543 3.86 -19.04 15.07
C LYS A 543 2.66 -18.70 15.95
N THR A 544 1.73 -17.92 15.40
CA THR A 544 0.48 -17.52 16.06
C THR A 544 -0.35 -18.75 16.44
N SER A 545 -0.45 -19.73 15.54
CA SER A 545 -1.16 -20.98 15.81
C SER A 545 -0.48 -21.83 16.90
N CYS A 546 0.85 -21.85 16.96
CA CYS A 546 1.59 -22.50 18.05
C CYS A 546 1.28 -21.87 19.41
N LEU A 547 1.22 -20.54 19.49
CA LEU A 547 0.83 -19.83 20.71
C LEU A 547 -0.61 -20.16 21.10
N ALA A 548 -1.55 -20.14 20.15
CA ALA A 548 -2.94 -20.52 20.37
C ALA A 548 -3.09 -21.98 20.85
N ALA A 549 -2.23 -22.88 20.38
CA ALA A 549 -2.19 -24.28 20.80
C ALA A 549 -1.44 -24.51 22.13
N GLY A 550 -0.88 -23.48 22.77
CA GLY A 550 -0.10 -23.62 24.00
C GLY A 550 1.28 -24.25 23.81
N ARG A 551 1.88 -24.10 22.62
CA ARG A 551 3.22 -24.59 22.25
C ARG A 551 4.20 -23.43 22.01
N PRO A 552 4.57 -22.66 23.05
CA PRO A 552 5.53 -21.55 22.92
C PRO A 552 6.91 -22.03 22.45
N ASP A 553 7.29 -23.26 22.77
CA ASP A 553 8.50 -23.93 22.28
C ASP A 553 8.55 -23.97 20.75
N LEU A 554 7.45 -24.33 20.09
CA LEU A 554 7.36 -24.34 18.63
C LEU A 554 7.22 -22.93 18.05
N ALA A 555 6.60 -22.01 18.78
CA ALA A 555 6.51 -20.61 18.38
C ALA A 555 7.90 -19.96 18.34
N ASP A 556 8.77 -20.25 19.31
CA ASP A 556 10.15 -19.76 19.34
C ASP A 556 10.98 -20.32 18.16
N LEU A 557 10.79 -21.60 17.81
CA LEU A 557 11.39 -22.15 16.58
C LEU A 557 10.88 -21.43 15.33
N CYS A 558 9.57 -21.15 15.24
CA CYS A 558 9.02 -20.37 14.13
C CYS A 558 9.58 -18.95 14.09
N ALA A 559 9.88 -18.33 15.24
CA ALA A 559 10.48 -17.00 15.31
C ALA A 559 11.90 -16.96 14.72
N ILE A 560 12.69 -18.03 14.94
CA ILE A 560 14.02 -18.19 14.32
C ILE A 560 13.88 -18.27 12.79
N GLU A 561 12.96 -19.10 12.30
CA GLU A 561 12.73 -19.25 10.86
C GLU A 561 12.14 -18.00 10.21
N LEU A 562 11.33 -17.24 10.96
CA LEU A 562 10.81 -15.93 10.55
C LEU A 562 11.94 -14.93 10.36
N GLN A 563 12.95 -14.92 11.25
CA GLN A 563 14.13 -14.05 11.10
C GLN A 563 14.91 -14.40 9.84
N LYS A 564 15.14 -15.69 9.57
CA LYS A 564 15.80 -16.13 8.32
C LYS A 564 15.01 -15.68 7.09
N ALA A 565 13.67 -15.76 7.12
CA ALA A 565 12.83 -15.29 6.02
C ALA A 565 12.94 -13.77 5.78
N LEU A 566 13.15 -12.98 6.83
CA LEU A 566 13.38 -11.53 6.72
C LEU A 566 14.75 -11.20 6.11
N ASP A 567 15.75 -12.04 6.41
CA ASP A 567 17.15 -11.85 6.03
C ASP A 567 17.56 -12.51 4.70
N GLN A 568 16.71 -13.38 4.14
CA GLN A 568 17.03 -14.25 3.00
C GLN A 568 17.63 -13.53 1.79
N LEU A 569 17.03 -12.40 1.39
CA LEU A 569 17.49 -11.66 0.21
C LEU A 569 18.84 -10.98 0.43
N LYS A 570 19.15 -10.59 1.67
CA LYS A 570 20.35 -9.80 2.01
C LYS A 570 21.55 -10.65 2.40
N TRP A 571 21.29 -11.78 3.07
CA TRP A 571 22.33 -12.54 3.79
C TRP A 571 22.41 -14.01 3.37
N GLY A 572 21.67 -14.43 2.33
CA GLY A 572 21.76 -15.79 1.79
C GLY A 572 21.28 -16.89 2.74
N VAL A 573 20.55 -16.52 3.80
CA VAL A 573 19.95 -17.45 4.76
C VAL A 573 18.59 -17.92 4.27
N GLU A 574 18.23 -19.19 4.47
CA GLU A 574 16.90 -19.68 4.10
C GLU A 574 16.16 -20.27 5.30
N PRO A 575 14.83 -20.08 5.38
CA PRO A 575 14.02 -20.80 6.34
C PRO A 575 14.12 -22.31 6.13
N ASN A 576 14.32 -23.06 7.21
CA ASN A 576 14.33 -24.51 7.20
C ASN A 576 12.90 -25.04 6.98
N ARG A 577 12.64 -25.50 5.75
CA ARG A 577 11.33 -26.01 5.33
C ARG A 577 10.95 -27.30 6.04
N GLU A 578 11.90 -28.11 6.47
CA GLU A 578 11.64 -29.36 7.19
C GLU A 578 11.10 -29.08 8.59
N ILE A 579 11.75 -28.17 9.33
CA ILE A 579 11.29 -27.74 10.66
C ILE A 579 9.88 -27.13 10.57
N ILE A 580 9.67 -26.21 9.63
CA ILE A 580 8.33 -25.60 9.41
C ILE A 580 7.30 -26.69 9.06
N GLY A 581 7.69 -27.68 8.26
CA GLY A 581 6.86 -28.81 7.88
C GLY A 581 6.48 -29.70 9.06
N GLN A 582 7.42 -30.00 9.96
CA GLN A 582 7.20 -30.78 11.18
C GLN A 582 6.24 -30.06 12.12
N ILE A 583 6.46 -28.77 12.39
CA ILE A 583 5.58 -27.95 13.25
C ILE A 583 4.14 -27.93 12.71
N ARG A 584 3.97 -27.80 11.39
CA ARG A 584 2.63 -27.84 10.75
C ARG A 584 1.91 -29.19 10.89
N GLN A 585 2.64 -30.28 11.14
CA GLN A 585 2.04 -31.58 11.39
C GLN A 585 1.61 -31.75 12.85
N GLU A 586 2.24 -31.02 13.77
CA GLU A 586 1.89 -31.01 15.20
C GLU A 586 0.79 -30.01 15.53
N VAL A 587 0.78 -28.84 14.86
CA VAL A 587 -0.10 -27.72 15.18
C VAL A 587 -0.99 -27.36 13.99
N GLY A 588 -2.30 -27.48 14.19
CA GLY A 588 -3.32 -27.01 13.25
C GLY A 588 -3.40 -25.48 13.18
N THR A 589 -3.93 -24.94 12.09
CA THR A 589 -4.16 -23.49 11.96
C THR A 589 -5.29 -23.04 12.89
N ALA A 590 -5.04 -22.00 13.69
CA ALA A 590 -6.07 -21.43 14.56
C ALA A 590 -7.31 -20.99 13.76
N SER A 591 -8.51 -21.33 14.24
CA SER A 591 -9.77 -21.17 13.50
C SER A 591 -10.01 -19.73 13.04
N TRP A 592 -9.71 -18.75 13.91
CA TRP A 592 -9.91 -17.33 13.62
C TRP A 592 -8.97 -16.78 12.53
N LEU A 593 -7.77 -17.34 12.34
CA LEU A 593 -6.85 -16.87 11.29
C LEU A 593 -7.43 -17.04 9.88
N LYS A 594 -8.28 -18.06 9.69
CA LYS A 594 -8.97 -18.32 8.42
C LYS A 594 -9.96 -17.21 8.06
N LEU A 595 -10.43 -16.43 9.05
CA LEU A 595 -11.47 -15.42 8.90
C LEU A 595 -10.94 -14.07 8.36
N LYS A 596 -9.61 -13.87 8.33
CA LYS A 596 -8.95 -12.61 7.90
C LYS A 596 -9.35 -12.15 6.49
N ARG A 597 -9.81 -13.07 5.64
CA ARG A 597 -10.14 -12.82 4.23
C ARG A 597 -11.64 -12.66 3.97
N LEU A 598 -12.48 -12.85 4.99
CA LEU A 598 -13.92 -12.69 4.84
C LEU A 598 -14.24 -11.23 4.54
N LYS A 599 -15.16 -11.04 3.60
CA LYS A 599 -15.44 -9.73 3.02
C LYS A 599 -16.63 -9.07 3.69
N ARG A 600 -17.46 -9.77 4.48
CA ARG A 600 -18.63 -9.19 5.17
C ARG A 600 -18.65 -9.56 6.65
N VAL A 601 -19.19 -8.69 7.51
CA VAL A 601 -19.37 -9.01 8.94
C VAL A 601 -20.29 -10.21 9.10
N SER A 602 -21.35 -10.31 8.29
CA SER A 602 -22.28 -11.44 8.29
C SER A 602 -21.64 -12.81 7.97
N GLU A 603 -20.44 -12.82 7.37
CA GLU A 603 -19.68 -14.07 7.12
C GLU A 603 -18.87 -14.51 8.34
N LEU A 604 -18.63 -13.62 9.31
CA LEU A 604 -17.90 -13.94 10.53
C LEU A 604 -18.75 -14.84 11.44
N PRO A 605 -18.34 -16.09 11.71
CA PRO A 605 -19.12 -17.03 12.50
C PRO A 605 -19.30 -16.52 13.93
N MET A 606 -20.49 -16.69 14.50
CA MET A 606 -20.80 -16.27 15.88
C MET A 606 -19.91 -16.95 16.94
N GLN A 607 -19.47 -18.18 16.64
CA GLN A 607 -18.58 -18.95 17.50
C GLN A 607 -17.62 -19.78 16.66
N ILE A 608 -16.41 -19.94 17.15
CA ILE A 608 -15.37 -20.80 16.57
C ILE A 608 -14.85 -21.82 17.58
N PRO A 609 -14.40 -23.01 17.12
CA PRO A 609 -13.69 -23.95 17.96
C PRO A 609 -12.42 -23.31 18.52
N THR A 610 -12.26 -23.36 19.84
CA THR A 610 -11.20 -22.64 20.58
C THR A 610 -10.66 -23.55 21.69
N ALA A 611 -9.34 -23.73 21.76
CA ALA A 611 -8.69 -24.44 22.86
C ALA A 611 -8.63 -23.54 24.12
N SER A 612 -8.50 -24.12 25.32
CA SER A 612 -8.37 -23.35 26.56
C SER A 612 -7.12 -22.45 26.60
N THR A 613 -6.10 -22.79 25.81
CA THR A 613 -4.87 -22.02 25.62
C THR A 613 -5.01 -20.90 24.59
N ASP A 614 -6.04 -20.93 23.73
CA ASP A 614 -6.26 -19.94 22.67
C ASP A 614 -6.97 -18.70 23.22
N ARG A 615 -6.17 -17.77 23.71
CA ARG A 615 -6.65 -16.49 24.27
C ARG A 615 -7.32 -15.61 23.22
N ILE A 616 -6.84 -15.63 21.97
CA ILE A 616 -7.39 -14.81 20.88
C ILE A 616 -8.73 -15.39 20.40
N GLY A 617 -8.84 -16.71 20.26
CA GLY A 617 -10.11 -17.37 19.95
C GLY A 617 -11.15 -17.13 21.05
N SER A 618 -10.71 -17.08 22.31
CA SER A 618 -11.56 -16.78 23.46
C SER A 618 -12.04 -15.31 23.45
N LEU A 619 -11.16 -14.36 23.13
CA LEU A 619 -11.52 -12.95 22.88
C LEU A 619 -12.53 -12.83 21.72
N TYR A 620 -12.29 -13.55 20.62
CA TYR A 620 -13.17 -13.57 19.46
C TYR A 620 -14.58 -14.03 19.84
N ASN A 621 -14.69 -15.19 20.49
CA ASN A 621 -15.98 -15.78 20.88
C ASN A 621 -16.74 -14.92 21.88
N PHE A 622 -16.04 -14.10 22.66
CA PHE A 622 -16.64 -13.14 23.57
C PHE A 622 -17.17 -11.91 22.82
N ILE A 623 -16.31 -11.22 22.05
CA ILE A 623 -16.66 -9.95 21.40
C ILE A 623 -17.60 -10.14 20.22
N ARG A 624 -17.46 -11.21 19.43
CA ARG A 624 -18.30 -11.44 18.24
C ARG A 624 -19.79 -11.49 18.58
N LYS A 625 -20.15 -11.97 19.77
CA LYS A 625 -21.54 -12.02 20.26
C LYS A 625 -22.14 -10.63 20.53
N GLU A 626 -21.29 -9.66 20.80
CA GLU A 626 -21.69 -8.28 21.12
C GLU A 626 -21.83 -7.41 19.86
N ILE A 627 -21.19 -7.83 18.76
CA ILE A 627 -21.38 -7.22 17.43
C ILE A 627 -22.72 -7.71 16.89
N ASP A 628 -23.77 -6.92 17.10
CA ASP A 628 -25.09 -7.14 16.52
C ASP A 628 -24.99 -7.21 14.98
N ASP A 629 -25.94 -7.90 14.32
CA ASP A 629 -26.14 -7.74 12.88
C ASP A 629 -26.84 -6.39 12.62
N PHE A 630 -26.09 -5.30 12.86
CA PHE A 630 -26.51 -3.90 12.82
C PHE A 630 -27.31 -3.55 11.56
N PHE A 631 -27.08 -4.26 10.46
CA PHE A 631 -27.65 -3.99 9.14
C PHE A 631 -28.20 -5.24 8.44
N SER A 632 -28.84 -6.14 9.19
CA SER A 632 -29.48 -7.35 8.63
C SER A 632 -30.74 -7.07 7.81
N ASP A 633 -31.43 -5.95 8.05
CA ASP A 633 -32.66 -5.56 7.33
C ASP A 633 -32.34 -4.97 5.94
N VAL A 634 -32.02 -5.83 4.98
CA VAL A 634 -31.83 -5.46 3.57
C VAL A 634 -33.17 -5.48 2.83
N ARG A 635 -33.52 -4.36 2.19
CA ARG A 635 -34.79 -4.20 1.48
C ARG A 635 -34.63 -4.50 -0.02
N PRO A 636 -35.66 -5.05 -0.70
CA PRO A 636 -35.68 -5.16 -2.15
C PRO A 636 -35.47 -3.82 -2.86
N LEU A 637 -34.83 -3.83 -4.04
CA LEU A 637 -34.61 -2.60 -4.83
C LEU A 637 -35.90 -1.86 -5.21
N GLU A 638 -37.02 -2.59 -5.31
CA GLU A 638 -38.32 -2.01 -5.63
C GLU A 638 -38.83 -1.03 -4.57
N ASP A 639 -38.45 -1.22 -3.30
CA ASP A 639 -38.80 -0.32 -2.19
C ASP A 639 -38.14 1.07 -2.36
N PHE A 640 -37.10 1.17 -3.20
CA PHE A 640 -36.37 2.42 -3.47
C PHE A 640 -36.80 3.07 -4.80
N ARG A 641 -37.80 2.53 -5.53
CA ARG A 641 -38.17 3.04 -6.86
C ARG A 641 -38.50 4.54 -6.85
N GLY A 642 -39.17 5.03 -5.82
CA GLY A 642 -39.53 6.45 -5.68
C GLY A 642 -38.44 7.35 -5.11
N ALA A 643 -37.27 6.81 -4.74
CA ALA A 643 -36.25 7.56 -4.03
C ALA A 643 -35.55 8.63 -4.88
N ILE A 644 -35.51 8.41 -6.20
CA ILE A 644 -35.00 9.38 -7.17
C ILE A 644 -36.09 9.60 -8.21
N CYS A 645 -36.55 10.84 -8.37
CA CYS A 645 -37.60 11.22 -9.31
C CYS A 645 -37.55 12.72 -9.62
N GLY A 646 -38.43 13.21 -10.49
CA GLY A 646 -38.45 14.61 -10.92
C GLY A 646 -37.89 14.83 -12.33
N GLY A 647 -37.11 13.88 -12.86
CA GLY A 647 -36.72 13.85 -14.25
C GLY A 647 -37.83 13.34 -15.18
N THR A 648 -37.89 13.88 -16.40
CA THR A 648 -38.77 13.43 -17.48
C THR A 648 -37.95 12.81 -18.60
N TYR A 649 -38.08 11.52 -18.86
CA TYR A 649 -37.28 10.83 -19.88
C TYR A 649 -38.16 10.19 -20.96
N ASP A 650 -37.65 10.17 -22.20
CA ASP A 650 -38.35 9.60 -23.36
C ASP A 650 -37.95 8.13 -23.63
N ARG A 651 -38.52 7.56 -24.69
CA ARG A 651 -38.27 6.16 -25.08
C ARG A 651 -36.81 5.93 -25.51
N ASP A 652 -36.16 6.92 -26.09
CA ASP A 652 -34.80 6.79 -26.61
C ASP A 652 -33.80 6.82 -25.46
N MET A 653 -33.98 7.72 -24.50
CA MET A 653 -33.24 7.73 -23.24
C MET A 653 -33.36 6.40 -22.51
N ARG A 654 -34.58 5.87 -22.41
CA ARG A 654 -34.84 4.57 -21.78
C ARG A 654 -34.15 3.41 -22.52
N ALA A 655 -34.11 3.46 -23.85
CA ALA A 655 -33.44 2.45 -24.66
C ALA A 655 -31.92 2.47 -24.47
N GLU A 656 -31.32 3.66 -24.45
CA GLU A 656 -29.88 3.86 -24.23
C GLU A 656 -29.45 3.44 -22.83
N VAL A 657 -30.19 3.86 -21.79
CA VAL A 657 -29.99 3.38 -20.41
C VAL A 657 -30.05 1.86 -20.34
N GLY A 658 -31.01 1.24 -21.04
CA GLY A 658 -31.12 -0.21 -21.08
C GLY A 658 -29.89 -0.88 -21.71
N LEU A 659 -29.24 -0.24 -22.69
CA LEU A 659 -28.02 -0.75 -23.32
C LEU A 659 -26.84 -0.68 -22.35
N ILE A 660 -26.62 0.46 -21.69
CA ILE A 660 -25.57 0.64 -20.68
C ILE A 660 -25.77 -0.31 -19.49
N ALA A 661 -26.99 -0.44 -18.99
CA ALA A 661 -27.29 -1.33 -17.88
C ALA A 661 -27.07 -2.81 -18.24
N ARG A 662 -27.38 -3.23 -19.47
CA ARG A 662 -27.07 -4.59 -19.94
C ARG A 662 -25.57 -4.80 -20.07
N MET A 663 -24.84 -3.87 -20.68
CA MET A 663 -23.38 -3.94 -20.79
C MET A 663 -22.74 -4.07 -19.41
N TYR A 664 -23.15 -3.24 -18.45
CA TYR A 664 -22.65 -3.30 -17.07
C TYR A 664 -22.96 -4.64 -16.40
N ALA A 665 -24.23 -5.07 -16.45
CA ALA A 665 -24.66 -6.31 -15.80
C ALA A 665 -23.96 -7.55 -16.37
N VAL A 666 -23.75 -7.63 -17.69
CA VAL A 666 -23.03 -8.72 -18.34
C VAL A 666 -21.57 -8.77 -17.86
N ASN A 667 -20.86 -7.64 -17.90
CA ASN A 667 -19.46 -7.60 -17.47
C ASN A 667 -19.29 -7.94 -15.98
N VAL A 668 -20.16 -7.42 -15.11
CA VAL A 668 -20.15 -7.79 -13.68
C VAL A 668 -20.48 -9.28 -13.50
N GLY A 669 -21.46 -9.80 -14.24
CA GLY A 669 -21.80 -11.22 -14.23
C GLY A 669 -20.62 -12.12 -14.62
N LEU A 670 -19.89 -11.76 -15.68
CA LEU A 670 -18.68 -12.47 -16.11
C LEU A 670 -17.58 -12.45 -15.04
N LEU A 671 -17.35 -11.30 -14.41
CA LEU A 671 -16.39 -11.19 -13.29
C LEU A 671 -16.80 -12.09 -12.11
N MET A 672 -18.09 -12.15 -11.80
CA MET A 672 -18.62 -13.00 -10.73
C MET A 672 -18.55 -14.48 -11.07
N GLU A 673 -18.90 -14.90 -12.29
CA GLU A 673 -18.82 -16.29 -12.75
C GLU A 673 -17.36 -16.78 -12.75
N LYS A 674 -16.43 -15.99 -13.29
CA LYS A 674 -14.99 -16.31 -13.23
C LYS A 674 -14.52 -16.49 -11.79
N ARG A 675 -14.89 -15.56 -10.91
CA ARG A 675 -14.53 -15.63 -9.50
C ARG A 675 -15.10 -16.88 -8.83
N ALA A 676 -16.37 -17.21 -9.07
CA ALA A 676 -16.99 -18.43 -8.53
C ALA A 676 -16.22 -19.68 -8.97
N GLY A 677 -15.82 -19.77 -10.24
CA GLY A 677 -14.98 -20.87 -10.72
C GLY A 677 -13.63 -20.98 -9.99
N TYR A 678 -12.97 -19.86 -9.70
CA TYR A 678 -11.74 -19.86 -8.90
C TYR A 678 -11.98 -20.19 -7.41
N GLU A 679 -13.11 -19.75 -6.84
CA GLU A 679 -13.52 -20.09 -5.47
C GLU A 679 -13.82 -21.58 -5.34
N ASP A 680 -14.57 -22.15 -6.28
CA ASP A 680 -14.89 -23.59 -6.35
C ASP A 680 -13.61 -24.42 -6.52
N ALA A 681 -12.69 -24.01 -7.39
CA ALA A 681 -11.41 -24.68 -7.58
C ALA A 681 -10.54 -24.63 -6.30
N ALA A 682 -10.52 -23.49 -5.61
CA ALA A 682 -9.80 -23.34 -4.34
C ALA A 682 -10.45 -24.16 -3.21
N ALA A 683 -11.78 -24.20 -3.15
CA ALA A 683 -12.53 -24.98 -2.17
C ALA A 683 -12.35 -26.49 -2.40
N ALA A 684 -12.45 -26.95 -3.64
CA ALA A 684 -12.22 -28.35 -4.01
C ALA A 684 -10.79 -28.78 -3.66
N ALA A 685 -9.78 -28.00 -4.04
CA ALA A 685 -8.39 -28.31 -3.70
C ALA A 685 -8.11 -28.27 -2.18
N GLN A 686 -8.83 -27.44 -1.44
CA GLN A 686 -8.76 -27.42 0.03
C GLN A 686 -9.43 -28.66 0.63
N HIS A 687 -10.60 -29.05 0.13
CA HIS A 687 -11.33 -30.25 0.57
C HIS A 687 -10.52 -31.52 0.32
N GLU A 688 -9.97 -31.70 -0.89
CA GLU A 688 -9.10 -32.82 -1.23
C GLU A 688 -7.89 -32.93 -0.28
N LEU A 689 -7.33 -31.79 0.14
CA LEU A 689 -6.23 -31.75 1.09
C LEU A 689 -6.66 -32.10 2.52
N GLU A 690 -7.86 -31.67 2.94
CA GLU A 690 -8.42 -31.94 4.26
C GLU A 690 -8.87 -33.40 4.43
N GLU A 691 -9.42 -34.01 3.38
CA GLU A 691 -9.80 -35.43 3.38
C GLU A 691 -8.60 -36.38 3.31
N PHE A 692 -7.42 -35.90 2.88
CA PHE A 692 -6.23 -36.74 2.75
C PHE A 692 -5.75 -37.26 4.12
N PRO A 693 -5.75 -38.58 4.37
CA PRO A 693 -5.39 -39.12 5.68
C PRO A 693 -3.92 -38.85 6.02
N MET A 694 -3.67 -38.17 7.15
CA MET A 694 -2.30 -37.92 7.61
C MET A 694 -1.50 -39.20 7.89
N ALA A 695 -2.18 -40.31 8.22
CA ALA A 695 -1.55 -41.61 8.39
C ALA A 695 -0.93 -42.11 7.06
N GLU A 696 -1.62 -41.94 5.93
CA GLU A 696 -1.09 -42.29 4.60
C GLU A 696 0.10 -41.42 4.20
N ALA A 697 0.06 -40.14 4.56
CA ALA A 697 1.19 -39.22 4.37
C ALA A 697 2.47 -39.71 5.07
N ARG A 698 2.29 -40.33 6.25
CA ARG A 698 3.37 -40.80 7.13
C ARG A 698 3.82 -42.23 6.81
N ALA A 699 2.96 -43.03 6.18
CA ALA A 699 3.22 -44.44 5.91
C ALA A 699 4.22 -44.68 4.77
N SER A 700 4.32 -43.76 3.79
CA SER A 700 5.22 -43.94 2.64
C SER A 700 5.71 -42.63 2.02
N ASN A 701 6.87 -42.70 1.34
CA ASN A 701 7.40 -41.61 0.52
C ASN A 701 6.43 -41.18 -0.60
N GLU A 702 5.64 -42.13 -1.11
CA GLU A 702 4.66 -41.89 -2.16
C GLU A 702 3.43 -41.14 -1.63
N GLY A 703 2.93 -41.51 -0.44
CA GLY A 703 1.90 -40.75 0.29
C GLY A 703 2.36 -39.33 0.63
N ALA A 704 3.61 -39.17 1.07
CA ALA A 704 4.21 -37.86 1.31
C ALA A 704 4.35 -37.02 0.03
N LYS A 705 4.66 -37.63 -1.12
CA LYS A 705 4.67 -36.95 -2.43
C LYS A 705 3.25 -36.55 -2.85
N ARG A 706 2.26 -37.43 -2.71
CA ARG A 706 0.86 -37.16 -3.04
C ARG A 706 0.31 -35.98 -2.24
N ARG A 707 0.58 -35.94 -0.93
CA ARG A 707 0.17 -34.82 -0.09
C ARG A 707 0.84 -33.49 -0.48
N ARG A 708 2.12 -33.52 -0.87
CA ARG A 708 2.83 -32.34 -1.38
C ARG A 708 2.20 -31.81 -2.67
N GLU A 709 1.75 -32.71 -3.55
CA GLU A 709 1.04 -32.34 -4.77
C GLU A 709 -0.33 -31.70 -4.47
N LEU A 710 -1.11 -32.25 -3.54
CA LEU A 710 -2.38 -31.64 -3.08
C LEU A 710 -2.15 -30.24 -2.49
N LEU A 711 -1.12 -30.08 -1.65
CA LEU A 711 -0.72 -28.77 -1.13
C LEU A 711 -0.35 -27.79 -2.25
N ARG A 712 0.40 -28.24 -3.26
CA ARG A 712 0.80 -27.42 -4.41
C ARG A 712 -0.44 -26.96 -5.20
N ARG A 713 -1.36 -27.87 -5.50
CA ARG A 713 -2.63 -27.57 -6.18
C ARG A 713 -3.47 -26.58 -5.40
N ARG A 714 -3.63 -26.78 -4.09
CA ARG A 714 -4.34 -25.83 -3.22
C ARG A 714 -3.71 -24.45 -3.26
N ASN A 715 -2.37 -24.38 -3.17
CA ASN A 715 -1.66 -23.10 -3.22
C ASN A 715 -1.79 -22.42 -4.59
N GLN A 716 -1.76 -23.18 -5.68
CA GLN A 716 -1.99 -22.67 -7.04
C GLN A 716 -3.41 -22.12 -7.20
N ALA A 717 -4.45 -22.86 -6.77
CA ALA A 717 -5.83 -22.42 -6.85
C ALA A 717 -6.08 -21.15 -6.02
N VAL A 718 -5.56 -21.08 -4.79
CA VAL A 718 -5.67 -19.89 -3.93
C VAL A 718 -4.91 -18.69 -4.51
N ALA A 719 -3.72 -18.92 -5.09
CA ALA A 719 -2.95 -17.86 -5.74
C ALA A 719 -3.66 -17.33 -7.00
N ALA A 720 -4.26 -18.23 -7.79
CA ALA A 720 -5.06 -17.87 -8.97
C ALA A 720 -6.29 -17.04 -8.58
N LEU A 721 -7.03 -17.45 -7.55
CA LEU A 721 -8.15 -16.67 -7.01
C LEU A 721 -7.71 -15.27 -6.55
N HIS A 722 -6.59 -15.18 -5.83
CA HIS A 722 -6.06 -13.88 -5.39
C HIS A 722 -5.64 -12.98 -6.55
N PHE A 723 -4.98 -13.55 -7.55
CA PHE A 723 -4.58 -12.83 -8.75
C PHE A 723 -5.79 -12.34 -9.54
N HIS A 724 -6.82 -13.19 -9.68
CA HIS A 724 -8.09 -12.81 -10.27
C HIS A 724 -8.79 -11.70 -9.47
N ASP A 725 -8.80 -11.76 -8.14
CA ASP A 725 -9.36 -10.69 -7.30
C ASP A 725 -8.64 -9.34 -7.53
N GLU A 726 -7.32 -9.34 -7.69
CA GLU A 726 -6.57 -8.12 -8.04
C GLU A 726 -6.86 -7.61 -9.47
N GLN A 727 -6.97 -8.51 -10.45
CA GLN A 727 -7.28 -8.17 -11.84
C GLN A 727 -8.72 -7.69 -12.02
N SER A 728 -9.70 -8.44 -11.49
CA SER A 728 -11.12 -8.10 -11.52
C SER A 728 -11.41 -6.74 -10.88
N GLY A 729 -10.68 -6.38 -9.82
CA GLY A 729 -10.74 -5.04 -9.24
C GLY A 729 -10.31 -3.93 -10.21
N ARG A 730 -9.36 -4.18 -11.11
CA ARG A 730 -8.95 -3.24 -12.17
C ARG A 730 -9.98 -3.18 -13.30
N GLU A 731 -10.47 -4.33 -13.74
CA GLU A 731 -11.51 -4.42 -14.77
C GLU A 731 -12.79 -3.70 -14.34
N LEU A 732 -13.22 -3.87 -13.09
CA LEU A 732 -14.36 -3.17 -12.52
C LEU A 732 -14.14 -1.65 -12.45
N ARG A 733 -12.92 -1.20 -12.14
CA ARG A 733 -12.57 0.24 -12.19
C ARG A 733 -12.65 0.80 -13.60
N ASN A 734 -12.14 0.09 -14.60
CA ASN A 734 -12.25 0.50 -16.00
C ASN A 734 -13.72 0.59 -16.45
N LEU A 735 -14.53 -0.41 -16.07
CA LEU A 735 -15.96 -0.42 -16.30
C LEU A 735 -16.66 0.79 -15.66
N THR A 736 -16.29 1.10 -14.42
CA THR A 736 -16.79 2.29 -13.69
C THR A 736 -16.42 3.58 -14.41
N ASN A 737 -15.19 3.70 -14.94
CA ASN A 737 -14.76 4.87 -15.70
C ASN A 737 -15.54 5.05 -17.01
N ILE A 738 -15.86 3.97 -17.72
CA ILE A 738 -16.71 4.02 -18.92
C ILE A 738 -18.09 4.58 -18.58
N ILE A 739 -18.68 4.12 -17.48
CA ILE A 739 -20.01 4.54 -17.04
C ILE A 739 -19.99 6.02 -16.65
N ARG A 740 -18.98 6.46 -15.90
CA ARG A 740 -18.81 7.87 -15.54
C ARG A 740 -18.66 8.75 -16.78
N LYS A 741 -17.81 8.36 -17.74
CA LYS A 741 -17.65 9.09 -19.02
C LYS A 741 -18.92 9.11 -19.86
N TRP A 742 -19.73 8.04 -19.82
CA TRP A 742 -21.04 8.04 -20.47
C TRP A 742 -21.98 9.05 -19.80
N ALA A 743 -21.99 9.11 -18.48
CA ALA A 743 -22.83 10.01 -17.69
C ALA A 743 -22.44 11.49 -17.83
N GLU A 744 -21.14 11.81 -17.86
CA GLU A 744 -20.64 13.17 -18.16
C GLU A 744 -21.22 13.69 -19.49
N ARG A 745 -21.46 12.83 -20.49
CA ARG A 745 -22.04 13.29 -21.76
C ARG A 745 -23.49 13.76 -21.67
N LYS A 746 -24.12 13.70 -20.49
CA LYS A 746 -25.54 13.93 -20.25
C LYS A 746 -25.87 15.24 -19.50
N HIS A 747 -24.90 16.15 -19.38
CA HIS A 747 -24.97 17.42 -18.62
C HIS A 747 -26.24 18.27 -18.83
N ALA A 748 -26.82 18.28 -20.03
CA ALA A 748 -28.01 19.09 -20.31
C ALA A 748 -29.30 18.58 -19.64
N ARG A 749 -29.37 17.30 -19.27
CA ARG A 749 -30.59 16.62 -18.77
C ARG A 749 -30.26 15.60 -17.67
N GLU A 750 -29.26 15.87 -16.83
CA GLU A 750 -28.69 14.88 -15.90
C GLU A 750 -29.74 14.21 -15.00
N LEU A 751 -30.69 14.99 -14.46
CA LEU A 751 -31.78 14.46 -13.64
C LEU A 751 -32.71 13.50 -14.41
N ASP A 752 -32.97 13.77 -15.69
CA ASP A 752 -33.78 12.88 -16.54
C ASP A 752 -33.05 11.55 -16.78
N TRP A 753 -31.74 11.60 -17.04
CA TRP A 753 -30.91 10.41 -17.24
C TRP A 753 -30.73 9.60 -15.95
N LEU A 754 -30.53 10.28 -14.82
CA LEU A 754 -30.49 9.66 -13.50
C LEU A 754 -31.82 9.01 -13.15
N THR A 755 -32.95 9.68 -13.39
CA THR A 755 -34.29 9.11 -13.17
C THR A 755 -34.51 7.89 -14.07
N ALA A 756 -34.11 7.95 -15.35
CA ALA A 756 -34.24 6.86 -16.30
C ALA A 756 -33.43 5.61 -15.89
N ILE A 757 -32.18 5.79 -15.44
CA ILE A 757 -31.32 4.69 -14.98
C ILE A 757 -31.79 4.12 -13.64
N TRP A 758 -32.26 4.98 -12.74
CA TRP A 758 -32.87 4.57 -11.47
C TRP A 758 -34.08 3.67 -11.71
N ASP A 759 -35.05 4.14 -12.49
CA ASP A 759 -36.25 3.37 -12.85
C ASP A 759 -35.94 2.09 -13.64
N TYR A 760 -34.76 2.00 -14.26
CA TYR A 760 -34.32 0.79 -14.94
C TYR A 760 -33.79 -0.22 -13.93
N CYS A 761 -32.92 0.23 -13.03
CA CYS A 761 -32.28 -0.61 -12.03
C CYS A 761 -33.22 -1.04 -10.90
N SER A 762 -34.19 -0.20 -10.53
CA SER A 762 -35.16 -0.43 -9.44
C SER A 762 -36.38 -1.28 -9.84
N LYS A 763 -36.46 -1.71 -11.11
CA LYS A 763 -37.47 -2.68 -11.56
C LYS A 763 -36.93 -4.09 -11.35
N SER A 764 -37.40 -4.74 -10.29
CA SER A 764 -37.16 -6.16 -10.02
C SER A 764 -37.71 -7.01 -11.18
N ARG A 765 -36.84 -7.51 -12.06
CA ARG A 765 -37.17 -8.67 -12.89
C ARG A 765 -36.60 -9.88 -12.19
N ARG A 766 -37.39 -10.96 -12.08
CA ARG A 766 -36.88 -12.24 -11.58
C ARG A 766 -35.58 -12.57 -12.32
N PRO A 767 -34.51 -12.96 -11.61
CA PRO A 767 -33.31 -13.43 -12.27
C PRO A 767 -33.70 -14.60 -13.19
N ASP A 768 -33.37 -14.49 -14.46
CA ASP A 768 -33.43 -15.61 -15.40
C ASP A 768 -31.99 -16.05 -15.72
N ALA A 769 -31.84 -17.21 -16.35
CA ALA A 769 -30.53 -17.76 -16.71
C ALA A 769 -29.67 -16.84 -17.60
N SER A 770 -30.24 -15.75 -18.15
CA SER A 770 -29.58 -14.78 -19.02
C SER A 770 -29.26 -13.43 -18.36
N ARG A 771 -29.75 -13.15 -17.14
CA ARG A 771 -29.58 -11.85 -16.45
C ARG A 771 -29.38 -11.99 -14.94
N PRO A 772 -28.17 -11.71 -14.40
CA PRO A 772 -27.97 -11.64 -12.96
C PRO A 772 -28.81 -10.52 -12.33
N ALA A 773 -29.21 -10.71 -11.06
CA ALA A 773 -29.96 -9.71 -10.31
C ALA A 773 -29.17 -8.40 -10.19
N SER A 774 -29.81 -7.27 -10.49
CA SER A 774 -29.22 -5.94 -10.31
C SER A 774 -28.93 -5.72 -8.82
N SER A 775 -27.72 -5.28 -8.48
CA SER A 775 -27.38 -4.83 -7.13
C SER A 775 -27.84 -3.40 -6.86
N GLY A 776 -28.28 -2.67 -7.90
CA GLY A 776 -28.60 -1.25 -7.82
C GLY A 776 -27.37 -0.34 -7.85
N SER A 777 -26.16 -0.85 -8.11
CA SER A 777 -24.92 -0.06 -8.04
C SER A 777 -24.72 0.93 -9.18
N LEU A 778 -25.36 0.72 -10.34
CA LEU A 778 -25.09 1.46 -11.57
C LEU A 778 -25.35 2.98 -11.46
N PRO A 779 -26.47 3.46 -10.88
CA PRO A 779 -26.72 4.89 -10.72
C PRO A 779 -25.65 5.59 -9.87
N PHE A 780 -25.16 4.93 -8.82
CA PHE A 780 -24.10 5.44 -7.94
C PHE A 780 -22.76 5.63 -8.66
N TYR A 781 -22.48 4.84 -9.69
CA TYR A 781 -21.30 5.00 -10.53
C TYR A 781 -21.51 6.01 -11.65
N ALA A 782 -22.72 6.15 -12.18
CA ALA A 782 -23.04 7.07 -13.26
C ALA A 782 -23.11 8.52 -12.78
N PHE A 783 -23.95 8.81 -11.78
CA PHE A 783 -24.22 10.17 -11.30
C PHE A 783 -24.01 10.27 -9.78
N PRO A 784 -22.77 10.06 -9.29
CA PRO A 784 -22.47 9.92 -7.87
C PRO A 784 -22.89 11.14 -7.04
N GLN A 785 -22.54 12.36 -7.47
CA GLN A 785 -22.93 13.59 -6.77
C GLN A 785 -24.45 13.81 -6.82
N LEU A 786 -25.05 13.74 -8.02
CA LEU A 786 -26.47 13.98 -8.20
C LEU A 786 -27.36 12.98 -7.44
N VAL A 787 -26.91 11.72 -7.26
CA VAL A 787 -27.60 10.76 -6.39
C VAL A 787 -27.64 11.26 -4.95
N VAL A 788 -26.50 11.74 -4.41
CA VAL A 788 -26.44 12.30 -3.05
C VAL A 788 -27.33 13.53 -2.93
N ASP A 789 -27.27 14.44 -3.91
CA ASP A 789 -28.07 15.67 -3.91
C ASP A 789 -29.58 15.35 -3.93
N GLN A 790 -30.01 14.37 -4.73
CA GLN A 790 -31.40 13.91 -4.76
C GLN A 790 -31.85 13.30 -3.43
N VAL A 791 -30.96 12.59 -2.73
CA VAL A 791 -31.25 12.11 -1.38
C VAL A 791 -31.38 13.26 -0.40
N VAL A 792 -30.50 14.25 -0.45
CA VAL A 792 -30.57 15.45 0.40
C VAL A 792 -31.89 16.18 0.18
N GLU A 793 -32.26 16.43 -1.07
CA GLU A 793 -33.53 17.08 -1.45
C GLU A 793 -34.74 16.30 -0.89
N ARG A 794 -34.71 14.97 -0.97
CA ARG A 794 -35.82 14.11 -0.54
C ARG A 794 -35.91 13.92 0.97
N THR A 795 -34.77 13.87 1.66
CA THR A 795 -34.70 13.52 3.08
C THR A 795 -34.56 14.73 3.99
N GLY A 796 -34.30 15.93 3.44
CA GLY A 796 -33.93 17.10 4.22
C GLY A 796 -32.54 16.96 4.84
N GLY A 797 -31.68 16.19 4.18
CA GLY A 797 -30.33 15.83 4.60
C GLY A 797 -29.34 16.99 4.59
N ARG A 798 -28.07 16.69 4.88
CA ARG A 798 -26.98 17.66 4.74
C ARG A 798 -26.31 17.51 3.38
N PRO A 799 -25.98 18.61 2.68
CA PRO A 799 -25.23 18.53 1.43
C PRO A 799 -23.79 18.04 1.69
N ILE A 800 -23.39 17.00 0.98
CA ILE A 800 -22.07 16.36 1.06
C ILE A 800 -21.51 16.24 -0.36
N THR A 801 -20.24 16.61 -0.55
CA THR A 801 -19.56 16.45 -1.83
C THR A 801 -18.98 15.04 -1.97
N VAL A 802 -19.07 14.48 -3.17
CA VAL A 802 -18.38 13.23 -3.54
C VAL A 802 -17.09 13.57 -4.26
N ALA A 803 -15.97 13.50 -3.55
CA ALA A 803 -14.62 13.74 -4.07
C ALA A 803 -14.11 12.51 -4.85
N LEU A 804 -14.53 12.38 -6.10
CA LEU A 804 -14.03 11.34 -6.99
C LEU A 804 -12.74 11.76 -7.68
N PRO A 805 -11.83 10.80 -7.99
CA PRO A 805 -10.70 11.08 -8.87
C PRO A 805 -11.19 11.71 -10.18
N LYS A 806 -10.56 12.81 -10.59
CA LYS A 806 -10.81 13.45 -11.90
C LYS A 806 -10.64 12.40 -13.00
N LEU A 807 -11.62 12.30 -13.89
CA LEU A 807 -11.48 11.51 -15.10
C LEU A 807 -10.49 12.22 -16.04
N VAL A 808 -9.71 11.46 -16.78
CA VAL A 808 -8.85 12.03 -17.84
C VAL A 808 -9.75 12.35 -19.04
N ASP A 809 -9.73 13.57 -19.57
CA ASP A 809 -10.49 13.96 -20.77
C ASP A 809 -10.09 13.11 -21.99
N GLY A 810 -11.05 12.74 -22.87
CA GLY A 810 -10.67 12.00 -24.07
C GLY A 810 -11.72 11.68 -25.15
N GLU A 811 -11.26 11.72 -26.42
CA GLU A 811 -11.86 11.20 -27.67
C GLU A 811 -11.99 9.65 -27.64
N VAL A 812 -12.64 9.02 -28.63
CA VAL A 812 -12.71 7.55 -28.74
C VAL A 812 -12.45 7.14 -30.20
N ARG A 813 -11.57 6.16 -30.43
CA ARG A 813 -11.28 5.59 -31.76
C ARG A 813 -11.83 4.18 -31.85
N ILE A 814 -12.44 3.83 -32.98
CA ILE A 814 -12.79 2.44 -33.28
C ILE A 814 -11.96 2.01 -34.49
N ASP A 815 -11.32 0.83 -34.42
CA ASP A 815 -10.59 0.27 -35.56
C ASP A 815 -11.46 -0.65 -36.43
N GLU A 816 -10.88 -1.15 -37.53
CA GLU A 816 -11.56 -2.03 -38.49
C GLU A 816 -12.00 -3.37 -37.88
N ALA A 817 -11.41 -3.76 -36.74
CA ALA A 817 -11.74 -4.97 -36.00
C ALA A 817 -12.80 -4.75 -34.90
N GLY A 818 -13.34 -3.53 -34.79
CA GLY A 818 -14.33 -3.17 -33.77
C GLY A 818 -13.73 -2.93 -32.39
N ASN A 819 -12.41 -2.79 -32.27
CA ASN A 819 -11.75 -2.43 -31.03
C ASN A 819 -12.03 -0.96 -30.70
N VAL A 820 -12.57 -0.70 -29.52
CA VAL A 820 -12.90 0.64 -29.03
C VAL A 820 -11.77 1.12 -28.14
N TYR A 821 -11.13 2.23 -28.52
CA TYR A 821 -10.04 2.86 -27.81
C TYR A 821 -10.49 4.20 -27.23
N LEU A 822 -10.19 4.48 -25.97
CA LEU A 822 -10.28 5.81 -25.38
C LEU A 822 -9.00 6.60 -25.72
N LEU A 823 -9.15 7.79 -26.30
CA LEU A 823 -8.09 8.68 -26.78
C LEU A 823 -7.93 9.87 -25.81
N GLU A 824 -6.82 10.03 -25.11
CA GLU A 824 -6.63 11.08 -24.10
C GLU A 824 -5.66 12.15 -24.61
N GLU A 825 -6.01 13.44 -24.50
CA GLU A 825 -5.07 14.54 -24.72
C GLU A 825 -4.24 14.78 -23.45
N VAL A 826 -2.98 14.36 -23.47
CA VAL A 826 -2.06 14.46 -22.33
C VAL A 826 -1.01 15.53 -22.60
N PRO A 827 -0.70 16.41 -21.63
CA PRO A 827 0.39 17.36 -21.76
C PRO A 827 1.71 16.64 -21.98
N ASP A 828 2.45 17.03 -23.01
CA ASP A 828 3.72 16.41 -23.41
C ASP A 828 4.91 16.84 -22.54
N GLY A 829 4.68 17.74 -21.59
CA GLY A 829 5.69 18.29 -20.69
C GLY A 829 6.50 19.45 -21.28
N ALA A 830 6.20 19.93 -22.48
CA ALA A 830 6.81 21.09 -23.14
C ALA A 830 5.81 22.22 -23.46
N GLY A 831 4.55 22.07 -23.06
CA GLY A 831 3.47 23.05 -23.29
C GLY A 831 2.53 22.69 -24.44
N PHE A 832 2.66 21.49 -25.05
CA PHE A 832 1.74 20.98 -26.07
C PHE A 832 0.96 19.76 -25.56
N THR A 833 -0.11 19.38 -26.26
CA THR A 833 -0.97 18.21 -25.96
C THR A 833 -0.76 17.08 -26.98
N MET A 834 -0.72 15.83 -26.51
CA MET A 834 -0.58 14.60 -27.32
C MET A 834 -1.77 13.66 -27.11
N LEU A 835 -2.23 12.97 -28.18
CA LEU A 835 -3.34 12.01 -28.14
C LEU A 835 -2.87 10.58 -27.77
N ARG A 836 -3.44 9.93 -26.75
CA ARG A 836 -3.09 8.58 -26.26
C ARG A 836 -4.26 7.61 -26.35
N GLU A 837 -4.08 6.44 -26.98
CA GLU A 837 -5.16 5.46 -27.17
C GLU A 837 -5.13 4.30 -26.15
N THR A 838 -6.28 3.96 -25.55
CA THR A 838 -6.46 2.92 -24.53
C THR A 838 -7.56 1.95 -24.96
N LEU A 839 -7.26 0.69 -25.26
CA LEU A 839 -8.27 -0.31 -25.63
C LEU A 839 -9.24 -0.56 -24.46
N VAL A 840 -10.53 -0.40 -24.74
CA VAL A 840 -11.63 -0.43 -23.76
C VAL A 840 -12.43 -1.72 -23.88
N LEU A 841 -12.80 -2.11 -25.10
CA LEU A 841 -13.62 -3.29 -25.42
C LEU A 841 -13.61 -3.55 -26.93
N GLN A 842 -14.08 -4.73 -27.38
CA GLN A 842 -14.23 -5.06 -28.80
C GLN A 842 -15.70 -5.34 -29.15
N VAL A 843 -16.20 -4.68 -30.20
CA VAL A 843 -17.55 -4.86 -30.78
C VAL A 843 -17.43 -5.12 -32.29
N PRO A 844 -17.20 -6.37 -32.72
CA PRO A 844 -17.29 -6.73 -34.14
C PRO A 844 -18.67 -6.44 -34.75
N GLY A 845 -18.69 -6.10 -36.05
CA GLY A 845 -19.88 -5.70 -36.80
C GLY A 845 -20.96 -6.78 -36.96
N ASP A 846 -20.68 -8.02 -36.55
CA ASP A 846 -21.64 -9.12 -36.47
C ASP A 846 -22.52 -9.06 -35.20
N GLY A 847 -22.30 -8.06 -34.34
CA GLY A 847 -23.03 -7.87 -33.10
C GLY A 847 -22.57 -8.79 -31.98
N ARG A 848 -21.42 -9.47 -32.09
CA ARG A 848 -20.85 -10.23 -30.98
C ARG A 848 -20.06 -9.29 -30.05
N VAL A 849 -20.32 -9.29 -28.76
CA VAL A 849 -19.39 -8.71 -27.77
C VAL A 849 -18.43 -9.80 -27.36
N LEU A 850 -17.15 -9.63 -27.67
CA LEU A 850 -16.09 -10.60 -27.38
C LEU A 850 -15.30 -10.13 -26.14
N SER A 851 -15.19 -11.00 -25.15
CA SER A 851 -14.20 -10.89 -24.07
C SER A 851 -13.10 -11.95 -24.25
N ASP A 852 -11.96 -11.77 -23.56
CA ASP A 852 -10.70 -12.55 -23.64
C ASP A 852 -10.80 -14.09 -23.53
N ASN A 853 -12.01 -14.64 -23.41
CA ASN A 853 -12.29 -16.04 -23.12
C ASN A 853 -13.35 -16.66 -24.06
N GLY A 854 -13.57 -16.07 -25.24
CA GLY A 854 -14.20 -16.75 -26.38
C GLY A 854 -15.71 -17.01 -26.30
N ARG A 855 -16.40 -16.52 -25.26
CA ARG A 855 -17.87 -16.49 -25.23
C ARG A 855 -18.37 -15.18 -25.84
N SER A 856 -19.28 -15.31 -26.81
CA SER A 856 -19.87 -14.17 -27.52
C SER A 856 -21.31 -13.95 -27.05
N HIS A 857 -21.66 -12.70 -26.76
CA HIS A 857 -23.05 -12.29 -26.58
C HIS A 857 -23.51 -11.47 -27.78
N GLN A 858 -24.73 -11.74 -28.25
CA GLN A 858 -25.27 -11.12 -29.46
C GLN A 858 -26.08 -9.86 -29.11
N ILE A 859 -25.60 -8.70 -29.57
CA ILE A 859 -26.35 -7.46 -29.71
C ILE A 859 -26.82 -7.31 -31.17
N PRO A 860 -27.87 -6.53 -31.44
CA PRO A 860 -28.33 -6.29 -32.82
C PRO A 860 -27.19 -5.73 -33.69
N SER A 861 -26.98 -6.33 -34.86
CA SER A 861 -25.90 -5.94 -35.76
C SER A 861 -26.03 -4.48 -36.19
N PHE A 862 -24.87 -3.83 -36.36
CA PHE A 862 -24.73 -2.51 -36.96
C PHE A 862 -23.37 -2.45 -37.67
N ALA A 863 -23.29 -1.72 -38.78
CA ALA A 863 -22.03 -1.57 -39.51
C ALA A 863 -21.02 -0.80 -38.67
N VAL A 864 -19.82 -1.36 -38.47
CA VAL A 864 -18.70 -0.69 -37.80
C VAL A 864 -17.77 -0.16 -38.90
N CYS A 865 -17.54 1.15 -38.92
CA CYS A 865 -16.53 1.78 -39.78
C CYS A 865 -15.40 2.32 -38.90
N ALA A 866 -14.16 2.01 -39.27
CA ALA A 866 -12.99 2.49 -38.54
C ALA A 866 -12.86 4.02 -38.63
N GLY A 867 -12.52 4.67 -37.53
CA GLY A 867 -12.35 6.11 -37.48
C GLY A 867 -12.16 6.66 -36.07
N ALA A 868 -11.52 7.82 -35.99
CA ALA A 868 -11.52 8.66 -34.79
C ALA A 868 -12.81 9.49 -34.77
N ALA A 869 -13.48 9.58 -33.62
CA ALA A 869 -14.68 10.38 -33.45
C ALA A 869 -14.43 11.49 -32.43
N GLN A 870 -14.64 12.74 -32.86
CA GLN A 870 -14.57 13.91 -32.00
C GLN A 870 -15.98 14.25 -31.50
N ILE A 871 -16.11 14.51 -30.19
CA ILE A 871 -17.40 14.83 -29.58
C ILE A 871 -17.66 16.34 -29.77
N ARG A 872 -18.58 16.70 -30.68
CA ARG A 872 -19.07 18.08 -30.84
C ARG A 872 -20.58 18.13 -30.69
N GLY A 873 -21.08 19.01 -29.83
CA GLY A 873 -22.52 19.29 -29.68
C GLY A 873 -23.38 18.11 -29.25
N GLY A 874 -22.85 17.17 -28.46
CA GLY A 874 -23.62 16.06 -27.89
C GLY A 874 -23.89 14.87 -28.83
N LYS A 875 -23.23 14.78 -29.99
CA LYS A 875 -23.27 13.60 -30.88
C LYS A 875 -21.89 12.97 -31.06
N LEU A 876 -21.80 11.66 -30.80
CA LEU A 876 -20.68 10.82 -31.24
C LEU A 876 -20.86 10.55 -32.73
N THR A 877 -20.14 11.29 -33.56
CA THR A 877 -20.24 11.20 -35.01
C THR A 877 -19.04 10.43 -35.52
N PHE A 878 -19.23 9.17 -35.90
CA PHE A 878 -18.21 8.44 -36.64
C PHE A 878 -18.27 8.87 -38.10
N PRO A 879 -17.19 9.37 -38.69
CA PRO A 879 -17.15 9.65 -40.12
C PRO A 879 -17.51 8.36 -40.88
N ASN A 880 -18.55 8.42 -41.72
CA ASN A 880 -18.98 7.34 -42.63
C ASN A 880 -19.68 6.11 -42.00
N THR A 881 -19.99 6.10 -40.70
CA THR A 881 -20.80 5.02 -40.12
C THR A 881 -22.29 5.30 -40.29
N GLN A 882 -23.01 4.43 -41.01
CA GLN A 882 -24.45 4.58 -41.26
C GLN A 882 -25.23 4.46 -39.94
N GLN A 883 -25.75 5.57 -39.41
CA GLN A 883 -26.63 5.57 -38.23
C GLN A 883 -28.05 5.08 -38.60
N ARG A 884 -28.17 3.81 -39.06
CA ARG A 884 -29.43 3.10 -39.43
C ARG A 884 -30.31 3.80 -40.50
N PRO A 885 -31.22 3.07 -41.18
CA PRO A 885 -31.73 3.51 -42.48
C PRO A 885 -32.65 4.71 -42.32
N GLY A 886 -32.41 5.74 -43.13
CA GLY A 886 -33.31 6.89 -43.24
C GLY A 886 -34.73 6.42 -43.54
N VAL A 887 -35.68 6.81 -42.69
CA VAL A 887 -37.09 6.81 -43.06
C VAL A 887 -37.23 7.76 -44.26
N PRO A 888 -37.75 7.31 -45.43
CA PRO A 888 -38.00 8.20 -46.54
C PRO A 888 -38.96 9.29 -46.08
N LYS A 889 -38.64 10.56 -46.36
CA LYS A 889 -39.59 11.65 -46.18
C LYS A 889 -40.82 11.36 -47.05
N PRO A 890 -42.06 11.48 -46.55
CA PRO A 890 -43.22 11.48 -47.42
C PRO A 890 -43.11 12.67 -48.38
N ASN A 891 -43.25 12.40 -49.69
CA ASN A 891 -43.41 13.43 -50.70
C ASN A 891 -44.58 14.33 -50.29
N THR A 892 -44.29 15.58 -49.98
CA THR A 892 -45.27 16.66 -49.79
C THR A 892 -44.77 17.86 -50.59
N ASN A 893 -44.99 17.75 -51.89
CA ASN A 893 -45.43 18.76 -52.84
C ASN A 893 -46.39 17.96 -53.74
N GLU A 894 -47.70 18.12 -53.74
CA GLU A 894 -48.58 19.28 -53.42
C GLU A 894 -48.44 19.96 -52.07
#